data_AF-A0A822IDL0-F1
#
_entry.id   AF-A0A822IDL0-F1
#
_cell.length_a   1.000
_cell.length_b   1.000
_cell.length_c   1.000
_cell.angle_alpha   90.00
_cell.angle_beta   90.00
_cell.angle_gamma   90.00
#
_symmetry.space_group_name_H-M   'P 1'
#
loop_
_entity.id
_entity.type
_entity.pdbx_description
1 polymer ?
#
loop_
_entity_poly.entity_id
_entity_poly.type
_entity_poly.pdbx_seq_one_letter_code
_entity_poly.pdbx_strand_id
1 'polypeptide(L)'
;MKNILNINRRTGTLYVIILIIAVLFVMQIAISSIAAEPDSGPIASWKFDENTGIIASDSSANGNEGIIKGATRIPGKIGNALSFDGVNDYVDVGNGSSLNITGNQISLEAWIYPKSFSESYIISKFNGDNVTSGYNLLISDGSIYFRLGEKEFAPLHKMSNNTWYHIVAVYDGSNMKIYKNGVALYGSTSYSGNIDTNYYNVTIGQRALDKTYRWNGYIDEVKIYNRALSASEILTNFNNVSSDFNNVSSDIIPPTISAISSSSMTNKSSTISWITDEFSDTQIEYGTDTSYGYSTTIDTNLVSYHSQALSGLTPSTLYHYRVKSRDVAGNLAISSDQTFTTPGVDLSLIAYWKFDENTGTTASDSSVNKNNGIISGATWTQGVFGNALSFNGNSNYLEIQNSSSLDSIDKEITIEAWIKTPLTTRGTIVEKWLYDPTNDRAYVFTVNTDGSLSMLISENGQYPSKTGILGSSNKVPANTWTHVAVTSDGNTIRMYINGNLDPNTAVSPAGGIYASNANLHLGAWQYSSTGKIAYFSGSLDEVKIYNRALSTSEILADYKGDNISLDTIPPIRSIGQPSGTINSSTATLSLNTNEAATCRYTTTANTAYDLMTSTTTVSDMSHSWPLSGLTNGLKIYYIKCKDTAGNKNTDDHAISFTVSLLSDTNPPVISAISSSAIISSGATISWTTNEASDSQVEYGTTTSYGTSTTLNTNLVTSHSQSLSGLTASTLYHYRLKSKDAAGNLAISGDNTFTTSTTSTSSKYGSDANPTGNPIGGGKGYSKIISPSDADHVVSTKTELLSALSGAVAGAGEIIYVDDNANIDLTGESNIVLKANVTLASGRGTGSSTGGRLFTTSYPSTALFITSGANVRVTGLNIIGPNPTQSGSLTHGIYTKYANLEVDNNEISGWPFAGIYFTSGAYNGYVHHNYIHHSQREGYGYGVELASGPNSLLVEANIFDYYRHAIAAVGDIDGSYEFRYNTLLSHTTDGAIDRHGTSGGDGGYAGYDTLIHHNTVMVTNDYAVSIRGQPYHEGRVYNNWFYRANSDGAIEIMNYAGTRVNSGSNTNPIPNLYITDNWYGATPPP
;
A
#
# COMPACT_ATOMS: atom_id res chain seq x y z
N MET A 1 58.57 43.48 -61.65
CA MET A 1 57.74 43.12 -60.48
C MET A 1 57.53 41.60 -60.45
N LYS A 2 58.41 40.83 -59.78
CA LYS A 2 58.26 39.36 -59.66
C LYS A 2 58.55 38.77 -58.27
N ASN A 3 58.97 39.59 -57.29
CA ASN A 3 59.48 39.10 -55.99
C ASN A 3 58.49 39.26 -54.81
N ILE A 4 57.29 39.83 -55.02
CA ILE A 4 56.28 40.00 -53.96
C ILE A 4 55.29 38.80 -53.91
N LEU A 5 55.13 38.06 -55.00
CA LEU A 5 54.16 36.95 -55.11
C LEU A 5 54.60 35.64 -54.43
N ASN A 6 55.84 35.52 -53.95
CA ASN A 6 56.36 34.29 -53.33
C ASN A 6 56.11 34.17 -51.80
N ILE A 7 55.55 35.20 -51.16
CA ILE A 7 55.24 35.17 -49.71
C ILE A 7 53.86 34.54 -49.47
N ASN A 8 52.84 34.93 -50.24
CA ASN A 8 51.43 34.56 -50.00
C ASN A 8 51.07 33.11 -50.39
N ARG A 9 52.03 32.25 -50.77
CA ARG A 9 51.84 30.79 -50.87
C ARG A 9 52.45 29.99 -49.73
N ARG A 10 53.22 30.61 -48.82
CA ARG A 10 53.76 29.92 -47.62
C ARG A 10 52.90 30.08 -46.37
N THR A 11 52.07 31.13 -46.29
CA THR A 11 51.14 31.34 -45.18
C THR A 11 49.98 30.35 -45.17
N GLY A 12 49.37 30.07 -46.34
CA GLY A 12 48.20 29.17 -46.43
C GLY A 12 48.50 27.73 -45.99
N THR A 13 49.59 27.13 -46.48
CA THR A 13 49.98 25.77 -46.07
C THR A 13 50.42 25.71 -44.61
N LEU A 14 51.04 26.76 -44.08
CA LEU A 14 51.42 26.82 -42.67
C LEU A 14 50.19 26.90 -41.75
N TYR A 15 49.16 27.68 -42.12
CA TYR A 15 47.91 27.75 -41.36
C TYR A 15 47.16 26.40 -41.33
N VAL A 16 47.11 25.67 -42.45
CA VAL A 16 46.46 24.33 -42.48
C VAL A 16 47.26 23.30 -41.66
N ILE A 17 48.60 23.32 -41.72
CA ILE A 17 49.43 22.44 -40.88
C ILE A 17 49.31 22.81 -39.40
N ILE A 18 49.27 24.10 -39.05
CA ILE A 18 49.03 24.55 -37.67
C ILE A 18 47.62 24.18 -37.20
N LEU A 19 46.58 24.26 -38.04
CA LEU A 19 45.24 23.80 -37.67
C LEU A 19 45.19 22.28 -37.44
N ILE A 20 45.80 21.49 -38.33
CA ILE A 20 45.82 20.03 -38.19
C ILE A 20 46.63 19.61 -36.96
N ILE A 21 47.78 20.24 -36.70
CA ILE A 21 48.57 19.97 -35.49
C ILE A 21 47.82 20.45 -34.23
N ALA A 22 47.15 21.61 -34.26
CA ALA A 22 46.37 22.08 -33.12
C ALA A 22 45.15 21.19 -32.82
N VAL A 23 44.41 20.74 -33.85
CA VAL A 23 43.28 19.81 -33.68
C VAL A 23 43.77 18.44 -33.18
N LEU A 24 44.88 17.92 -33.71
CA LEU A 24 45.47 16.67 -33.20
C LEU A 24 46.01 16.83 -31.77
N PHE A 25 46.62 17.96 -31.41
CA PHE A 25 47.16 18.18 -30.06
C PHE A 25 46.04 18.41 -29.03
N VAL A 26 44.93 19.05 -29.42
CA VAL A 26 43.72 19.16 -28.59
C VAL A 26 43.02 17.80 -28.44
N MET A 27 42.95 16.98 -29.49
CA MET A 27 42.46 15.59 -29.38
C MET A 27 43.39 14.71 -28.53
N GLN A 28 44.72 14.91 -28.57
CA GLN A 28 45.66 14.14 -27.76
C GLN A 28 45.61 14.51 -26.26
N ILE A 29 45.18 15.73 -25.91
CA ILE A 29 44.98 16.17 -24.52
C ILE A 29 43.60 15.74 -23.98
N ALA A 30 42.63 15.46 -24.85
CA ALA A 30 41.32 14.90 -24.45
C ALA A 30 41.35 13.39 -24.10
N ILE A 31 42.49 12.69 -24.27
CA ILE A 31 42.63 11.25 -23.99
C ILE A 31 43.85 11.00 -23.08
N SER A 32 43.90 11.65 -21.91
CA SER A 32 44.81 11.31 -20.79
C SER A 32 44.40 11.85 -19.41
N SER A 33 43.15 12.28 -19.20
CA SER A 33 42.67 12.64 -17.85
C SER A 33 41.16 12.48 -17.63
N ILE A 34 40.54 11.47 -18.26
CA ILE A 34 39.63 10.62 -17.49
C ILE A 34 40.45 9.38 -17.14
N ALA A 35 41.25 9.50 -16.09
CA ALA A 35 41.27 8.39 -15.17
C ALA A 35 39.83 8.28 -14.63
N ALA A 36 39.29 7.08 -14.55
CA ALA A 36 38.26 6.87 -13.53
C ALA A 36 38.86 7.33 -12.19
N GLU A 37 38.05 7.92 -11.31
CA GLU A 37 38.36 7.94 -9.87
C GLU A 37 38.87 6.53 -9.53
N PRO A 38 40.15 6.37 -9.14
CA PRO A 38 40.82 5.08 -9.21
C PRO A 38 40.04 4.12 -8.33
N ASP A 39 39.44 3.08 -8.95
CA ASP A 39 38.34 2.35 -8.30
C ASP A 39 38.81 1.78 -6.98
N SER A 40 38.44 2.53 -5.94
CA SER A 40 38.77 2.29 -4.56
C SER A 40 37.72 1.31 -4.11
N GLY A 41 37.93 0.07 -4.54
CA GLY A 41 37.19 -1.08 -4.10
C GLY A 41 37.17 -1.18 -2.58
N PRO A 42 36.35 -2.09 -2.03
CA PRO A 42 36.05 -2.12 -0.61
C PRO A 42 37.33 -2.16 0.23
N ILE A 43 37.41 -1.28 1.24
CA ILE A 43 38.54 -1.22 2.19
C ILE A 43 38.58 -2.44 3.13
N ALA A 44 37.50 -3.22 3.14
CA ALA A 44 37.42 -4.58 3.66
C ALA A 44 36.25 -5.32 2.99
N SER A 45 36.45 -6.58 2.60
CA SER A 45 35.49 -7.39 1.85
C SER A 45 35.56 -8.86 2.24
N TRP A 46 34.53 -9.41 2.88
CA TRP A 46 34.47 -10.81 3.31
C TRP A 46 33.39 -11.57 2.54
N LYS A 47 33.82 -12.56 1.75
CA LYS A 47 32.91 -13.45 1.00
C LYS A 47 32.44 -14.66 1.81
N PHE A 48 33.27 -15.13 2.75
CA PHE A 48 33.08 -16.37 3.52
C PHE A 48 33.18 -17.69 2.72
N ASP A 49 33.68 -17.66 1.47
CA ASP A 49 33.84 -18.81 0.57
C ASP A 49 34.82 -19.92 1.03
N GLU A 50 35.56 -19.73 2.13
CA GLU A 50 36.64 -20.63 2.51
C GLU A 50 36.12 -21.98 3.01
N ASN A 51 36.46 -23.06 2.28
CA ASN A 51 35.94 -24.41 2.51
C ASN A 51 35.96 -24.91 3.97
N THR A 52 36.91 -24.49 4.82
CA THR A 52 36.96 -24.83 6.25
C THR A 52 37.68 -23.74 7.07
N GLY A 53 37.47 -23.73 8.39
CA GLY A 53 38.27 -22.95 9.35
C GLY A 53 37.55 -21.78 10.01
N ILE A 54 38.20 -21.17 11.01
CA ILE A 54 37.65 -20.06 11.82
C ILE A 54 38.09 -18.67 11.35
N ILE A 55 38.72 -18.57 10.18
CA ILE A 55 39.11 -17.30 9.56
C ILE A 55 38.08 -16.98 8.48
N ALA A 56 37.66 -15.72 8.39
CA ALA A 56 36.93 -15.12 7.27
C ALA A 56 37.89 -14.11 6.61
N SER A 57 38.27 -14.35 5.37
CA SER A 57 39.39 -13.65 4.73
C SER A 57 38.94 -12.32 4.15
N ASP A 58 39.72 -11.27 4.38
CA ASP A 58 39.52 -9.98 3.73
C ASP A 58 40.13 -10.02 2.32
N SER A 59 39.26 -9.96 1.31
CA SER A 59 39.63 -9.90 -0.10
C SER A 59 40.13 -8.51 -0.54
N SER A 60 40.15 -7.52 0.36
CA SER A 60 40.74 -6.20 0.09
C SER A 60 42.26 -6.18 0.21
N ALA A 61 42.88 -5.11 -0.29
CA ALA A 61 44.31 -4.85 -0.13
C ALA A 61 44.75 -4.52 1.33
N ASN A 62 43.83 -4.48 2.30
CA ASN A 62 44.10 -4.04 3.68
C ASN A 62 44.25 -5.19 4.70
N GLY A 63 43.81 -6.41 4.38
CA GLY A 63 44.03 -7.60 5.22
C GLY A 63 43.36 -7.57 6.60
N ASN A 64 42.10 -7.10 6.67
CA ASN A 64 41.29 -7.09 7.90
C ASN A 64 40.68 -8.47 8.20
N GLU A 65 41.53 -9.48 8.42
CA GLU A 65 41.12 -10.87 8.61
C GLU A 65 40.15 -11.04 9.79
N GLY A 66 38.95 -11.58 9.53
CA GLY A 66 37.93 -11.82 10.54
C GLY A 66 38.12 -13.17 11.25
N ILE A 67 37.90 -13.21 12.56
CA ILE A 67 37.86 -14.46 13.33
C ILE A 67 36.42 -14.83 13.65
N ILE A 68 35.94 -15.90 13.04
CA ILE A 68 34.60 -16.46 13.21
C ILE A 68 34.47 -17.05 14.62
N LYS A 69 33.36 -16.73 15.30
CA LYS A 69 32.98 -17.23 16.62
C LYS A 69 31.58 -17.85 16.51
N GLY A 70 31.47 -19.15 16.76
CA GLY A 70 30.21 -19.91 16.75
C GLY A 70 29.61 -20.15 15.35
N ALA A 71 29.49 -19.09 14.54
CA ALA A 71 28.85 -19.12 13.23
C ALA A 71 29.42 -20.21 12.30
N THR A 72 28.54 -20.81 11.50
CA THR A 72 28.87 -21.94 10.61
C THR A 72 28.69 -21.57 9.15
N ARG A 73 29.53 -22.11 8.25
CA ARG A 73 29.37 -21.92 6.81
C ARG A 73 28.25 -22.78 6.26
N ILE A 74 27.49 -22.20 5.33
CA ILE A 74 26.39 -22.82 4.58
C ILE A 74 26.44 -22.33 3.13
N PRO A 75 25.74 -22.97 2.17
CA PRO A 75 25.51 -22.38 0.85
C PRO A 75 24.89 -20.99 0.97
N GLY A 76 25.50 -20.01 0.30
CA GLY A 76 25.15 -18.59 0.42
C GLY A 76 24.13 -18.11 -0.62
N LYS A 77 24.11 -16.79 -0.80
CA LYS A 77 23.56 -16.11 -1.97
C LYS A 77 24.57 -16.08 -3.11
N ILE A 78 25.85 -15.94 -2.79
CA ILE A 78 27.00 -16.21 -3.66
C ILE A 78 27.89 -17.19 -2.88
N GLY A 79 28.33 -18.28 -3.51
CA GLY A 79 29.24 -19.25 -2.88
C GLY A 79 28.79 -19.75 -1.49
N ASN A 80 29.53 -19.41 -0.42
CA ASN A 80 29.18 -19.77 0.97
C ASN A 80 28.91 -18.54 1.86
N ALA A 81 27.78 -18.56 2.58
CA ALA A 81 27.45 -17.57 3.61
C ALA A 81 27.78 -18.08 5.02
N LEU A 82 27.81 -17.17 6.01
CA LEU A 82 27.79 -17.54 7.43
C LEU A 82 26.37 -17.56 7.99
N SER A 83 26.08 -18.60 8.77
CA SER A 83 24.85 -18.77 9.55
C SER A 83 25.08 -18.43 11.01
N PHE A 84 24.21 -17.57 11.55
CA PHE A 84 24.25 -17.05 12.91
C PHE A 84 22.98 -17.45 13.69
N ASP A 85 23.16 -17.95 14.91
CA ASP A 85 22.13 -18.51 15.79
C ASP A 85 21.26 -17.49 16.54
N GLY A 86 21.69 -16.22 16.61
CA GLY A 86 21.04 -15.18 17.42
C GLY A 86 21.35 -15.25 18.92
N VAL A 87 22.32 -16.07 19.36
CA VAL A 87 22.66 -16.28 20.78
C VAL A 87 24.15 -16.04 21.04
N ASN A 88 25.03 -16.73 20.32
CA ASN A 88 26.48 -16.70 20.62
C ASN A 88 27.37 -16.43 19.39
N ASP A 89 26.81 -16.45 18.18
CA ASP A 89 27.53 -16.30 16.92
C ASP A 89 27.93 -14.83 16.60
N TYR A 90 29.11 -14.63 15.99
CA TYR A 90 29.61 -13.38 15.37
C TYR A 90 30.93 -13.59 14.61
N VAL A 91 31.38 -12.58 13.84
CA VAL A 91 32.79 -12.46 13.38
C VAL A 91 33.44 -11.26 14.07
N ASP A 92 34.65 -11.45 14.60
CA ASP A 92 35.48 -10.38 15.18
C ASP A 92 36.57 -9.98 14.18
N VAL A 93 36.47 -8.78 13.62
CA VAL A 93 37.36 -8.26 12.56
C VAL A 93 38.56 -7.48 13.14
N GLY A 94 38.59 -7.22 14.45
CA GLY A 94 39.60 -6.35 15.03
C GLY A 94 39.37 -4.87 14.69
N ASN A 95 40.38 -4.04 14.99
CA ASN A 95 40.32 -2.59 14.83
C ASN A 95 41.44 -2.08 13.89
N GLY A 96 41.39 -2.52 12.63
CA GLY A 96 42.33 -2.09 11.58
C GLY A 96 42.28 -0.57 11.33
N SER A 97 43.40 0.03 10.93
CA SER A 97 43.47 1.49 10.69
C SER A 97 42.60 1.95 9.51
N SER A 98 42.43 1.12 8.49
CA SER A 98 41.52 1.35 7.35
C SER A 98 40.04 1.44 7.80
N LEU A 99 39.64 0.62 8.78
CA LEU A 99 38.29 0.58 9.35
C LEU A 99 37.97 1.78 10.29
N ASN A 100 38.94 2.66 10.53
CA ASN A 100 38.77 3.90 11.27
C ASN A 100 38.54 5.07 10.31
N ILE A 101 37.34 5.10 9.72
CA ILE A 101 36.91 6.17 8.80
C ILE A 101 36.93 7.52 9.52
N THR A 102 37.72 8.48 9.01
CA THR A 102 37.78 9.88 9.47
C THR A 102 37.15 10.87 8.47
N GLY A 103 36.63 10.37 7.34
CA GLY A 103 36.05 11.18 6.27
C GLY A 103 34.57 11.50 6.49
N ASN A 104 34.00 12.27 5.57
CA ASN A 104 32.56 12.56 5.51
C ASN A 104 31.79 11.60 4.59
N GLN A 105 32.34 10.43 4.24
CA GLN A 105 31.68 9.44 3.40
C GLN A 105 31.96 8.01 3.88
N ILE A 106 30.98 7.13 3.70
CA ILE A 106 31.10 5.69 3.93
C ILE A 106 30.00 4.98 3.14
N SER A 107 30.26 3.74 2.72
CA SER A 107 29.20 2.80 2.34
C SER A 107 29.38 1.47 3.07
N LEU A 108 28.27 0.91 3.55
CA LEU A 108 28.19 -0.38 4.24
C LEU A 108 27.28 -1.31 3.44
N GLU A 109 27.78 -2.46 3.03
CA GLU A 109 27.10 -3.39 2.13
C GLU A 109 27.12 -4.81 2.68
N ALA A 110 26.00 -5.53 2.54
CA ALA A 110 25.92 -6.97 2.79
C ALA A 110 24.72 -7.60 2.05
N TRP A 111 24.85 -8.87 1.70
CA TRP A 111 23.70 -9.75 1.49
C TRP A 111 23.26 -10.34 2.84
N ILE A 112 21.96 -10.32 3.12
CA ILE A 112 21.37 -10.77 4.39
C ILE A 112 20.15 -11.66 4.19
N TYR A 113 19.96 -12.61 5.11
CA TYR A 113 18.78 -13.47 5.19
C TYR A 113 18.25 -13.45 6.64
N PRO A 114 17.39 -12.48 7.03
CA PRO A 114 16.88 -12.38 8.39
C PRO A 114 15.92 -13.53 8.72
N LYS A 115 16.08 -14.15 9.89
CA LYS A 115 15.11 -15.09 10.49
C LYS A 115 14.31 -14.46 11.63
N SER A 116 14.78 -13.34 12.17
CA SER A 116 14.13 -12.56 13.22
C SER A 116 14.24 -11.05 12.91
N PHE A 117 13.31 -10.28 13.48
CA PHE A 117 13.31 -8.81 13.45
C PHE A 117 13.45 -8.17 14.85
N SER A 118 13.90 -8.95 15.83
CA SER A 118 14.53 -8.42 17.04
C SER A 118 15.74 -7.54 16.66
N GLU A 119 15.97 -6.45 17.42
CA GLU A 119 17.11 -5.55 17.18
C GLU A 119 18.41 -6.36 17.08
N SER A 120 19.09 -6.27 15.94
CA SER A 120 20.27 -7.08 15.66
C SER A 120 21.15 -6.46 14.57
N TYR A 121 22.46 -6.62 14.74
CA TYR A 121 23.45 -5.84 14.00
C TYR A 121 24.13 -6.68 12.92
N ILE A 122 24.11 -6.19 11.69
CA ILE A 122 24.71 -6.82 10.52
C ILE A 122 26.19 -6.47 10.48
N ILE A 123 26.51 -5.17 10.58
CA ILE A 123 27.86 -4.61 10.72
C ILE A 123 27.82 -3.61 11.88
N SER A 124 28.74 -3.69 12.83
CA SER A 124 28.84 -2.74 13.96
C SER A 124 30.28 -2.33 14.24
N LYS A 125 30.49 -1.03 14.49
CA LYS A 125 31.70 -0.45 15.08
C LYS A 125 31.29 0.73 15.97
N PHE A 126 30.45 0.49 16.97
CA PHE A 126 29.76 1.57 17.71
C PHE A 126 29.58 1.31 19.22
N ASN A 127 29.53 2.40 20.00
CA ASN A 127 29.64 2.39 21.47
C ASN A 127 28.40 2.89 22.24
N GLY A 128 27.22 2.95 21.62
CA GLY A 128 26.01 3.37 22.32
C GLY A 128 26.04 4.84 22.78
N ASP A 129 25.19 5.15 23.74
CA ASP A 129 24.44 6.41 23.72
C ASP A 129 25.08 7.54 24.54
N ASN A 130 26.40 7.73 24.40
CA ASN A 130 27.13 8.90 24.92
C ASN A 130 28.47 9.19 24.20
N VAL A 131 28.67 8.75 22.95
CA VAL A 131 29.77 9.22 22.08
C VAL A 131 29.36 9.26 20.61
N THR A 132 29.82 10.28 19.89
CA THR A 132 29.47 10.60 18.50
C THR A 132 30.09 9.65 17.44
N SER A 133 30.72 8.55 17.86
CA SER A 133 31.80 7.93 17.10
C SER A 133 31.54 6.49 16.66
N GLY A 134 31.61 6.26 15.35
CA GLY A 134 31.46 4.95 14.71
C GLY A 134 30.21 4.80 13.85
N TYR A 135 30.03 3.59 13.31
CA TYR A 135 28.99 3.26 12.34
C TYR A 135 28.29 1.92 12.65
N ASN A 136 27.01 1.80 12.26
CA ASN A 136 26.27 0.53 12.24
C ASN A 136 25.40 0.39 11.00
N LEU A 137 25.26 -0.86 10.55
CA LEU A 137 24.13 -1.34 9.77
C LEU A 137 23.40 -2.39 10.61
N LEU A 138 22.14 -2.15 10.97
CA LEU A 138 21.34 -3.04 11.80
C LEU A 138 19.90 -3.19 11.29
N ILE A 139 19.18 -4.16 11.84
CA ILE A 139 17.74 -4.34 11.64
C ILE A 139 17.02 -4.20 12.98
N SER A 140 15.81 -3.64 12.97
CA SER A 140 14.86 -3.70 14.08
C SER A 140 13.45 -3.57 13.52
N ASP A 141 12.45 -4.19 14.15
CA ASP A 141 11.02 -4.11 13.81
C ASP A 141 10.58 -4.59 12.39
N GLY A 142 11.55 -4.98 11.55
CA GLY A 142 11.41 -5.30 10.13
C GLY A 142 12.12 -4.31 9.21
N SER A 143 12.57 -3.16 9.74
CA SER A 143 13.20 -2.05 9.01
C SER A 143 14.73 -2.05 9.17
N ILE A 144 15.46 -1.61 8.14
CA ILE A 144 16.91 -1.38 8.21
C ILE A 144 17.19 0.01 8.77
N TYR A 145 18.14 0.08 9.71
CA TYR A 145 18.65 1.33 10.27
C TYR A 145 20.13 1.47 9.94
N PHE A 146 20.52 2.64 9.47
CA PHE A 146 21.91 3.06 9.27
C PHE A 146 22.23 4.15 10.28
N ARG A 147 23.23 3.94 11.13
CA ARG A 147 23.60 4.87 12.22
C ARG A 147 25.05 5.31 12.11
N LEU A 148 25.27 6.63 12.19
CA LEU A 148 26.56 7.31 12.28
C LEU A 148 26.54 8.21 13.52
N GLY A 149 27.26 7.82 14.58
CA GLY A 149 27.22 8.53 15.85
C GLY A 149 25.82 8.62 16.48
N GLU A 150 25.34 9.84 16.69
CA GLU A 150 23.99 10.16 17.15
C GLU A 150 22.94 10.23 16.01
N LYS A 151 23.37 10.16 14.74
CA LYS A 151 22.45 10.25 13.59
C LYS A 151 22.09 8.88 13.08
N GLU A 152 20.80 8.68 12.84
CA GLU A 152 20.22 7.42 12.43
C GLU A 152 19.22 7.71 11.31
N PHE A 153 19.27 6.89 10.25
CA PHE A 153 18.32 6.91 9.16
C PHE A 153 17.68 5.54 9.01
N ALA A 154 16.35 5.51 9.01
CA ALA A 154 15.54 4.32 8.74
C ALA A 154 14.31 4.72 7.92
N PRO A 155 14.17 4.25 6.67
CA PRO A 155 12.96 4.45 5.89
C PRO A 155 11.83 3.56 6.43
N LEU A 156 10.58 4.01 6.27
CA LEU A 156 9.38 3.25 6.67
C LEU A 156 9.10 2.09 5.68
N HIS A 157 10.02 1.13 5.59
CA HIS A 157 9.95 -0.03 4.71
C HIS A 157 10.29 -1.31 5.46
N LYS A 158 9.28 -2.11 5.82
CA LYS A 158 9.47 -3.41 6.47
C LYS A 158 9.78 -4.51 5.45
N MET A 159 10.60 -5.47 5.87
CA MET A 159 10.99 -6.65 5.09
C MET A 159 10.28 -7.92 5.59
N SER A 160 10.42 -9.02 4.85
CA SER A 160 9.90 -10.34 5.23
C SER A 160 11.03 -11.22 5.76
N ASN A 161 10.77 -12.02 6.80
CA ASN A 161 11.73 -13.04 7.24
C ASN A 161 11.92 -14.10 6.14
N ASN A 162 13.02 -14.84 6.23
CA ASN A 162 13.36 -15.97 5.37
C ASN A 162 13.47 -15.61 3.87
N THR A 163 14.03 -14.43 3.56
CA THR A 163 14.24 -13.94 2.19
C THR A 163 15.64 -13.31 2.09
N TRP A 164 16.37 -13.55 1.00
CA TRP A 164 17.64 -12.87 0.72
C TRP A 164 17.41 -11.43 0.26
N TYR A 165 18.10 -10.47 0.88
CA TYR A 165 18.14 -9.07 0.47
C TYR A 165 19.58 -8.60 0.33
N HIS A 166 19.86 -7.80 -0.69
CA HIS A 166 21.08 -7.00 -0.79
C HIS A 166 20.78 -5.64 -0.16
N ILE A 167 21.55 -5.26 0.85
CA ILE A 167 21.37 -3.99 1.56
C ILE A 167 22.65 -3.18 1.46
N VAL A 168 22.53 -1.93 1.00
CA VAL A 168 23.62 -0.97 1.02
C VAL A 168 23.17 0.32 1.70
N ALA A 169 23.86 0.72 2.76
CA ALA A 169 23.71 2.02 3.38
C ALA A 169 24.83 2.96 2.93
N VAL A 170 24.50 4.20 2.60
CA VAL A 170 25.41 5.18 2.00
C VAL A 170 25.33 6.51 2.73
N TYR A 171 26.48 7.12 3.00
CA TYR A 171 26.60 8.52 3.38
C TYR A 171 27.44 9.28 2.35
N ASP A 172 26.84 10.29 1.71
CA ASP A 172 27.48 11.07 0.63
C ASP A 172 28.17 12.38 1.09
N GLY A 173 28.20 12.63 2.40
CA GLY A 173 28.70 13.88 3.00
C GLY A 173 27.63 14.96 3.19
N SER A 174 26.43 14.75 2.64
CA SER A 174 25.25 15.60 2.86
C SER A 174 24.01 14.82 3.32
N ASN A 175 23.87 13.55 2.91
CA ASN A 175 22.67 12.74 3.12
C ASN A 175 23.00 11.28 3.43
N MET A 176 22.24 10.69 4.36
CA MET A 176 22.20 9.26 4.64
C MET A 176 21.06 8.61 3.83
N LYS A 177 21.36 7.49 3.17
CA LYS A 177 20.47 6.73 2.27
C LYS A 177 20.62 5.23 2.53
N ILE A 178 19.57 4.45 2.22
CA ILE A 178 19.59 2.98 2.24
C ILE A 178 19.00 2.47 0.94
N TYR A 179 19.66 1.48 0.35
CA TYR A 179 19.27 0.76 -0.85
C TYR A 179 18.94 -0.69 -0.49
N LYS A 180 17.97 -1.25 -1.19
CA LYS A 180 17.52 -2.64 -1.09
C LYS A 180 17.42 -3.22 -2.50
N ASN A 181 18.13 -4.31 -2.76
CA ASN A 181 18.13 -5.02 -4.04
C ASN A 181 18.41 -4.06 -5.22
N GLY A 182 19.52 -3.30 -5.13
CA GLY A 182 19.91 -2.29 -6.13
C GLY A 182 19.13 -0.96 -6.10
N VAL A 183 17.94 -0.90 -5.48
CA VAL A 183 17.03 0.24 -5.55
C VAL A 183 17.02 1.06 -4.25
N ALA A 184 17.02 2.39 -4.34
CA ALA A 184 16.93 3.28 -3.18
C ALA A 184 15.56 3.15 -2.49
N LEU A 185 15.55 3.03 -1.16
CA LEU A 185 14.32 3.13 -0.37
C LEU A 185 13.88 4.60 -0.25
N TYR A 186 12.58 4.85 -0.17
CA TYR A 186 12.04 6.21 -0.18
C TYR A 186 12.42 7.00 1.08
N GLY A 187 12.95 8.21 0.86
CA GLY A 187 13.40 9.14 1.90
C GLY A 187 14.93 9.20 2.06
N SER A 188 15.39 10.20 2.80
CA SER A 188 16.78 10.36 3.22
C SER A 188 16.83 11.30 4.43
N THR A 189 17.90 11.26 5.21
CA THR A 189 18.14 12.24 6.29
C THR A 189 19.40 13.03 5.99
N SER A 190 19.30 14.36 6.07
CA SER A 190 20.45 15.25 5.92
C SER A 190 21.39 15.13 7.12
N TYR A 191 22.67 14.96 6.83
CA TYR A 191 23.73 14.88 7.83
C TYR A 191 24.99 15.53 7.26
N SER A 192 25.61 16.42 8.01
CA SER A 192 26.87 17.07 7.65
C SER A 192 27.85 16.96 8.82
N GLY A 193 29.01 16.39 8.53
CA GLY A 193 30.06 16.13 9.51
C GLY A 193 31.04 15.07 9.01
N ASN A 194 32.13 14.87 9.75
CA ASN A 194 33.00 13.72 9.55
C ASN A 194 32.49 12.57 10.43
N ILE A 195 32.83 11.35 10.04
CA ILE A 195 32.67 10.16 10.86
C ILE A 195 33.79 10.17 11.91
N ASP A 196 33.43 10.14 13.20
CA ASP A 196 34.40 10.04 14.30
C ASP A 196 34.86 8.59 14.50
N THR A 197 36.16 8.38 14.69
CA THR A 197 36.78 7.07 14.92
C THR A 197 36.66 6.57 16.36
N ASN A 198 36.76 5.27 16.61
CA ASN A 198 36.74 4.71 17.96
C ASN A 198 37.64 3.47 18.12
N TYR A 199 37.93 3.11 19.37
CA TYR A 199 38.82 1.99 19.72
C TYR A 199 38.18 0.59 19.63
N TYR A 200 36.90 0.48 19.24
CA TYR A 200 36.19 -0.80 19.18
C TYR A 200 36.51 -1.55 17.89
N ASN A 201 36.53 -2.87 17.98
CA ASN A 201 36.61 -3.75 16.82
C ASN A 201 35.38 -3.59 15.93
N VAL A 202 35.51 -3.86 14.64
CA VAL A 202 34.37 -4.14 13.78
C VAL A 202 33.86 -5.55 14.11
N THR A 203 32.54 -5.70 14.23
CA THR A 203 31.88 -7.01 14.37
C THR A 203 30.81 -7.21 13.32
N ILE A 204 30.76 -8.41 12.75
CA ILE A 204 29.70 -8.85 11.83
C ILE A 204 28.77 -9.79 12.60
N GLY A 205 27.45 -9.57 12.51
CA GLY A 205 26.44 -10.34 13.23
C GLY A 205 26.27 -10.01 14.73
N GLN A 206 26.90 -8.95 15.24
CA GLN A 206 26.88 -8.55 16.65
C GLN A 206 27.05 -7.03 16.83
N ARG A 207 26.44 -6.45 17.87
CA ARG A 207 26.74 -5.09 18.36
C ARG A 207 28.09 -5.07 19.09
N ALA A 208 28.99 -4.16 18.68
CA ALA A 208 30.40 -4.19 19.10
C ALA A 208 30.65 -3.92 20.61
N LEU A 209 29.76 -3.18 21.27
CA LEU A 209 29.91 -2.77 22.69
C LEU A 209 29.67 -3.91 23.68
N ASP A 210 28.40 -4.31 23.84
CA ASP A 210 27.90 -5.10 24.98
C ASP A 210 27.70 -6.58 24.62
N LYS A 211 27.74 -6.90 23.32
CA LYS A 211 27.64 -8.25 22.76
C LYS A 211 26.30 -8.96 23.05
N THR A 212 25.27 -8.19 23.41
CA THR A 212 23.92 -8.69 23.73
C THR A 212 23.06 -8.86 22.47
N TYR A 213 23.08 -7.87 21.57
CA TYR A 213 22.32 -7.89 20.32
C TYR A 213 23.05 -8.72 19.25
N ARG A 214 22.38 -9.77 18.76
CA ARG A 214 22.93 -10.79 17.85
C ARG A 214 22.08 -10.99 16.61
N TRP A 215 22.71 -11.16 15.46
CA TRP A 215 22.02 -11.55 14.22
C TRP A 215 21.50 -12.97 14.30
N ASN A 216 20.25 -13.18 13.91
CA ASN A 216 19.66 -14.50 13.69
C ASN A 216 19.25 -14.61 12.21
N GLY A 217 20.00 -15.41 11.45
CA GLY A 217 19.91 -15.42 10.01
C GLY A 217 21.24 -15.73 9.34
N TYR A 218 21.33 -15.41 8.04
CA TYR A 218 22.56 -15.57 7.26
C TYR A 218 23.10 -14.20 6.84
N ILE A 219 24.43 -14.08 6.69
CA ILE A 219 25.12 -12.89 6.15
C ILE A 219 26.17 -13.36 5.15
N ASP A 220 26.30 -12.63 4.05
CA ASP A 220 27.10 -12.98 2.87
C ASP A 220 27.67 -11.71 2.20
N GLU A 221 28.80 -11.84 1.49
CA GLU A 221 29.40 -10.82 0.60
C GLU A 221 29.53 -9.41 1.21
N VAL A 222 29.95 -9.34 2.49
CA VAL A 222 30.02 -8.13 3.31
C VAL A 222 31.15 -7.22 2.85
N LYS A 223 30.85 -5.92 2.64
CA LYS A 223 31.81 -4.91 2.16
C LYS A 223 31.70 -3.60 2.93
N ILE A 224 32.84 -2.94 3.12
CA ILE A 224 32.94 -1.60 3.68
C ILE A 224 33.74 -0.72 2.71
N TYR A 225 33.24 0.48 2.43
CA TYR A 225 33.89 1.48 1.57
C TYR A 225 34.08 2.79 2.36
N ASN A 226 35.23 3.44 2.22
CA ASN A 226 35.51 4.78 2.77
C ASN A 226 35.02 5.93 1.86
N ARG A 227 34.16 5.61 0.89
CA ARG A 227 33.55 6.51 -0.10
C ARG A 227 32.06 6.22 -0.24
N ALA A 228 31.32 7.16 -0.80
CA ALA A 228 29.95 6.91 -1.22
C ALA A 228 29.93 6.07 -2.51
N LEU A 229 29.14 5.00 -2.55
CA LEU A 229 28.81 4.30 -3.78
C LEU A 229 27.70 5.05 -4.53
N SER A 230 27.83 5.12 -5.86
CA SER A 230 26.75 5.57 -6.75
C SER A 230 25.65 4.51 -6.84
N ALA A 231 24.43 4.94 -7.21
CA ALA A 231 23.31 4.02 -7.43
C ALA A 231 23.64 2.95 -8.51
N SER A 232 24.43 3.31 -9.51
CA SER A 232 24.96 2.41 -10.55
C SER A 232 25.87 1.32 -9.99
N GLU A 233 26.80 1.66 -9.09
CA GLU A 233 27.68 0.67 -8.44
C GLU A 233 26.89 -0.26 -7.52
N ILE A 234 25.90 0.27 -6.80
CA ILE A 234 25.03 -0.51 -5.91
C ILE A 234 24.17 -1.50 -6.70
N LEU A 235 23.62 -1.07 -7.84
CA LEU A 235 22.89 -1.95 -8.76
C LEU A 235 23.82 -2.99 -9.42
N THR A 236 25.06 -2.61 -9.74
CA THR A 236 26.07 -3.53 -10.26
C THR A 236 26.43 -4.60 -9.22
N ASN A 237 26.68 -4.22 -7.96
CA ASN A 237 26.98 -5.17 -6.89
C ASN A 237 25.77 -6.08 -6.55
N PHE A 238 24.54 -5.57 -6.67
CA PHE A 238 23.33 -6.40 -6.58
C PHE A 238 23.24 -7.43 -7.71
N ASN A 239 23.56 -7.04 -8.95
CA ASN A 239 23.45 -7.89 -10.12
C ASN A 239 24.62 -8.89 -10.28
N ASN A 240 25.77 -8.65 -9.64
CA ASN A 240 26.99 -9.48 -9.70
C ASN A 240 26.88 -10.86 -9.00
N VAL A 241 25.70 -11.49 -9.00
CA VAL A 241 25.44 -12.83 -8.43
C VAL A 241 25.98 -13.98 -9.32
N SER A 242 26.87 -13.69 -10.26
CA SER A 242 27.66 -14.70 -10.97
C SER A 242 29.04 -14.16 -11.34
N SER A 243 30.10 -14.86 -10.94
CA SER A 243 31.49 -14.54 -11.32
C SER A 243 32.41 -15.78 -11.46
N ASP A 244 31.82 -16.95 -11.74
CA ASP A 244 32.56 -18.15 -12.20
C ASP A 244 32.80 -18.12 -13.74
N PHE A 245 33.04 -16.93 -14.30
CA PHE A 245 33.30 -16.73 -15.72
C PHE A 245 34.74 -17.08 -16.10
N ASN A 246 34.98 -18.37 -16.38
CA ASN A 246 36.23 -18.86 -16.98
C ASN A 246 36.00 -19.89 -18.12
N ASN A 247 34.88 -19.76 -18.85
CA ASN A 247 34.60 -20.53 -20.08
C ASN A 247 33.84 -19.68 -21.13
N VAL A 248 34.44 -18.57 -21.56
CA VAL A 248 33.85 -17.64 -22.55
C VAL A 248 33.99 -18.19 -23.98
N SER A 249 33.49 -19.41 -24.24
CA SER A 249 33.59 -20.07 -25.55
C SER A 249 32.44 -21.02 -25.90
N SER A 250 31.31 -20.93 -25.19
CA SER A 250 30.11 -21.72 -25.50
C SER A 250 28.81 -20.90 -25.49
N ASP A 251 28.88 -19.60 -25.23
CA ASP A 251 27.69 -18.76 -25.28
C ASP A 251 27.32 -18.39 -26.71
N ILE A 252 26.05 -18.58 -27.03
CA ILE A 252 25.43 -18.44 -28.35
C ILE A 252 24.01 -17.86 -28.25
N ILE A 253 23.61 -17.42 -27.06
CA ILE A 253 22.27 -16.90 -26.77
C ILE A 253 22.38 -15.37 -26.74
N PRO A 254 21.60 -14.63 -27.55
CA PRO A 254 21.57 -13.17 -27.46
C PRO A 254 20.79 -12.68 -26.23
N PRO A 255 21.15 -11.52 -25.64
CA PRO A 255 20.55 -11.01 -24.41
C PRO A 255 19.03 -10.75 -24.54
N THR A 256 18.25 -11.15 -23.54
CA THR A 256 16.80 -10.91 -23.50
C THR A 256 16.50 -9.45 -23.16
N ILE A 257 16.29 -8.64 -24.20
CA ILE A 257 15.85 -7.25 -24.06
C ILE A 257 14.43 -7.20 -23.46
N SER A 258 14.26 -6.40 -22.41
CA SER A 258 13.01 -6.18 -21.67
C SER A 258 12.88 -4.73 -21.18
N ALA A 259 11.73 -4.39 -20.56
CA ALA A 259 11.48 -3.10 -19.92
C ALA A 259 11.73 -1.83 -20.78
N ILE A 260 11.60 -1.93 -22.10
CA ILE A 260 11.84 -0.82 -23.03
C ILE A 260 10.81 0.30 -22.77
N SER A 261 11.29 1.54 -22.65
CA SER A 261 10.47 2.72 -22.37
C SER A 261 11.07 4.00 -22.96
N SER A 262 10.20 4.97 -23.26
CA SER A 262 10.57 6.34 -23.64
C SER A 262 10.15 7.32 -22.53
N SER A 263 11.04 8.24 -22.15
CA SER A 263 10.90 9.12 -20.98
C SER A 263 11.47 10.52 -21.25
N SER A 264 11.38 11.43 -20.27
CA SER A 264 11.93 12.80 -20.30
C SER A 264 11.66 13.54 -21.62
N MET A 265 10.43 13.39 -22.13
CA MET A 265 10.10 13.73 -23.50
C MET A 265 9.83 15.22 -23.64
N THR A 266 10.45 15.83 -24.65
CA THR A 266 10.15 17.20 -25.09
C THR A 266 9.75 17.16 -26.55
N ASN A 267 9.26 18.28 -27.08
CA ASN A 267 9.00 18.40 -28.52
C ASN A 267 10.25 18.27 -29.42
N LYS A 268 11.46 18.06 -28.85
CA LYS A 268 12.72 17.84 -29.58
C LYS A 268 13.63 16.72 -29.02
N SER A 269 13.21 15.97 -28.00
CA SER A 269 14.04 14.95 -27.35
C SER A 269 13.23 13.86 -26.64
N SER A 270 13.83 12.70 -26.42
CA SER A 270 13.34 11.68 -25.47
C SER A 270 14.50 10.83 -24.97
N THR A 271 14.43 10.37 -23.72
CA THR A 271 15.38 9.39 -23.17
C THR A 271 14.77 8.00 -23.27
N ILE A 272 15.41 7.12 -24.05
CA ILE A 272 15.01 5.71 -24.17
C ILE A 272 15.79 4.91 -23.14
N SER A 273 15.12 4.00 -22.41
CA SER A 273 15.77 3.08 -21.48
C SER A 273 15.21 1.66 -21.58
N TRP A 274 16.03 0.66 -21.30
CA TRP A 274 15.66 -0.77 -21.34
C TRP A 274 16.57 -1.60 -20.41
N ILE A 275 16.25 -2.88 -20.27
CA ILE A 275 17.00 -3.85 -19.44
C ILE A 275 17.37 -5.07 -20.30
N THR A 276 18.53 -5.66 -20.05
CA THR A 276 18.88 -7.02 -20.48
C THR A 276 19.10 -7.93 -19.27
N ASP A 277 18.89 -9.23 -19.45
CA ASP A 277 19.12 -10.27 -18.44
C ASP A 277 20.62 -10.53 -18.16
N GLU A 278 21.48 -10.15 -19.08
CA GLU A 278 22.95 -10.16 -18.96
C GLU A 278 23.60 -8.81 -19.35
N PHE A 279 24.92 -8.68 -19.22
CA PHE A 279 25.66 -7.45 -19.52
C PHE A 279 25.89 -7.28 -21.03
N SER A 280 25.43 -6.16 -21.60
CA SER A 280 25.46 -5.94 -23.05
C SER A 280 25.74 -4.48 -23.48
N ASP A 281 26.14 -4.28 -24.74
CA ASP A 281 26.35 -2.94 -25.34
C ASP A 281 25.02 -2.17 -25.54
N THR A 282 25.12 -0.86 -25.80
CA THR A 282 23.97 0.06 -25.83
C THR A 282 23.87 0.79 -27.18
N GLN A 283 22.85 0.48 -27.98
CA GLN A 283 22.51 1.24 -29.19
C GLN A 283 21.00 1.34 -29.43
N ILE A 284 20.58 2.44 -30.06
CA ILE A 284 19.21 2.68 -30.55
C ILE A 284 19.27 2.88 -32.08
N GLU A 285 18.29 2.35 -32.80
CA GLU A 285 17.94 2.76 -34.17
C GLU A 285 16.56 3.44 -34.10
N TYR A 286 16.39 4.61 -34.72
CA TYR A 286 15.16 5.42 -34.63
C TYR A 286 14.88 6.22 -35.92
N GLY A 287 13.61 6.55 -36.18
CA GLY A 287 13.18 7.27 -37.38
C GLY A 287 11.69 7.57 -37.42
N THR A 288 11.20 8.19 -38.50
CA THR A 288 9.77 8.48 -38.69
C THR A 288 8.96 7.30 -39.24
N ASP A 289 9.64 6.19 -39.55
CA ASP A 289 9.06 4.92 -40.00
C ASP A 289 10.03 3.77 -39.64
N THR A 290 9.61 2.53 -39.87
CA THR A 290 10.34 1.30 -39.49
C THR A 290 11.60 1.01 -40.32
N SER A 291 12.00 1.88 -41.25
CA SER A 291 13.37 1.88 -41.80
C SER A 291 14.39 2.54 -40.87
N TYR A 292 13.92 3.31 -39.88
CA TYR A 292 14.67 4.11 -38.93
C TYR A 292 15.54 5.19 -39.59
N GLY A 293 16.61 4.82 -40.28
CA GLY A 293 17.51 5.77 -40.98
C GLY A 293 18.44 6.56 -40.07
N TYR A 294 18.15 6.70 -38.78
CA TYR A 294 19.08 7.21 -37.76
C TYR A 294 19.43 6.12 -36.75
N SER A 295 20.63 6.24 -36.15
CA SER A 295 21.07 5.40 -35.06
C SER A 295 22.02 6.18 -34.16
N THR A 296 22.00 5.85 -32.87
CA THR A 296 22.96 6.39 -31.91
C THR A 296 24.34 5.73 -32.08
N THR A 297 25.37 6.38 -31.55
CA THR A 297 26.69 5.73 -31.42
C THR A 297 26.56 4.59 -30.40
N ILE A 298 27.13 3.43 -30.71
CA ILE A 298 27.21 2.30 -29.78
C ILE A 298 28.03 2.76 -28.57
N ASP A 299 27.42 2.76 -27.39
CA ASP A 299 28.17 2.78 -26.14
C ASP A 299 28.55 1.33 -25.79
N THR A 300 29.85 1.05 -25.76
CA THR A 300 30.42 -0.28 -25.52
C THR A 300 30.60 -0.61 -24.04
N ASN A 301 30.16 0.27 -23.13
CA ASN A 301 30.07 -0.07 -21.71
C ASN A 301 29.00 -1.15 -21.52
N LEU A 302 29.41 -2.34 -21.09
CA LEU A 302 28.49 -3.47 -20.95
C LEU A 302 27.69 -3.34 -19.66
N VAL A 303 26.38 -3.15 -19.82
CA VAL A 303 25.42 -2.89 -18.73
C VAL A 303 24.19 -3.79 -18.88
N SER A 304 23.43 -3.99 -17.80
CA SER A 304 22.12 -4.65 -17.81
C SER A 304 20.95 -3.68 -17.64
N TYR A 305 21.22 -2.41 -17.33
CA TYR A 305 20.27 -1.30 -17.45
C TYR A 305 20.84 -0.25 -18.39
N HIS A 306 20.10 0.06 -19.45
CA HIS A 306 20.50 0.94 -20.53
C HIS A 306 19.68 2.22 -20.48
N SER A 307 20.31 3.37 -20.73
CA SER A 307 19.60 4.64 -20.88
C SER A 307 20.37 5.57 -21.81
N GLN A 308 19.72 6.06 -22.87
CA GLN A 308 20.38 6.88 -23.89
C GLN A 308 19.40 7.91 -24.49
N ALA A 309 19.85 9.16 -24.58
CA ALA A 309 19.02 10.29 -25.00
C ALA A 309 19.04 10.51 -26.52
N LEU A 310 17.84 10.57 -27.11
CA LEU A 310 17.60 11.03 -28.47
C LEU A 310 17.34 12.54 -28.46
N SER A 311 17.92 13.27 -29.41
CA SER A 311 17.83 14.74 -29.51
C SER A 311 17.76 15.21 -30.96
N GLY A 312 17.34 16.46 -31.16
CA GLY A 312 17.15 17.03 -32.49
C GLY A 312 15.88 16.52 -33.20
N LEU A 313 14.92 15.98 -32.45
CA LEU A 313 13.66 15.48 -32.98
C LEU A 313 12.74 16.63 -33.44
N THR A 314 11.78 16.31 -34.30
CA THR A 314 10.75 17.26 -34.78
C THR A 314 9.53 17.21 -33.86
N PRO A 315 8.88 18.34 -33.50
CA PRO A 315 7.61 18.36 -32.75
C PRO A 315 6.46 17.61 -33.44
N SER A 316 5.46 17.15 -32.65
CA SER A 316 4.25 16.48 -33.16
C SER A 316 4.50 15.32 -34.14
N THR A 317 5.64 14.64 -34.01
CA THR A 317 6.12 13.64 -34.98
C THR A 317 6.17 12.28 -34.31
N LEU A 318 5.55 11.28 -34.95
CA LEU A 318 5.68 9.88 -34.58
C LEU A 318 7.09 9.40 -34.94
N TYR A 319 7.78 8.84 -33.96
CA TYR A 319 9.05 8.14 -34.13
C TYR A 319 8.87 6.65 -33.83
N HIS A 320 9.30 5.83 -34.78
CA HIS A 320 9.60 4.42 -34.61
C HIS A 320 11.02 4.27 -34.08
N TYR A 321 11.25 3.31 -33.19
CA TYR A 321 12.58 2.99 -32.67
C TYR A 321 12.70 1.53 -32.26
N ARG A 322 13.92 1.02 -32.23
CA ARG A 322 14.28 -0.26 -31.62
C ARG A 322 15.62 -0.16 -30.93
N VAL A 323 15.78 -0.96 -29.88
CA VAL A 323 17.00 -1.00 -29.08
C VAL A 323 17.81 -2.26 -29.43
N LYS A 324 19.13 -2.15 -29.27
CA LYS A 324 20.11 -3.14 -29.71
C LYS A 324 21.16 -3.30 -28.62
N SER A 325 21.46 -4.56 -28.33
CA SER A 325 22.30 -4.97 -27.20
C SER A 325 23.08 -6.22 -27.58
N ARG A 326 24.42 -6.17 -27.46
CA ARG A 326 25.32 -7.29 -27.69
C ARG A 326 26.06 -7.69 -26.42
N ASP A 327 26.03 -8.96 -26.08
CA ASP A 327 26.71 -9.53 -24.90
C ASP A 327 28.26 -9.49 -24.98
N VAL A 328 28.90 -10.08 -23.97
CA VAL A 328 30.36 -10.31 -23.91
C VAL A 328 30.90 -11.27 -24.98
N ALA A 329 30.07 -12.15 -25.55
CA ALA A 329 30.49 -13.20 -26.49
C ALA A 329 30.36 -12.77 -27.97
N GLY A 330 29.58 -11.74 -28.25
CA GLY A 330 29.29 -11.20 -29.57
C GLY A 330 27.85 -11.41 -30.08
N ASN A 331 26.97 -12.04 -29.30
CA ASN A 331 25.58 -12.33 -29.67
C ASN A 331 24.73 -11.06 -29.60
N LEU A 332 24.16 -10.64 -30.73
CA LEU A 332 23.39 -9.39 -30.85
C LEU A 332 21.89 -9.64 -30.73
N ALA A 333 21.27 -9.09 -29.69
CA ALA A 333 19.83 -8.94 -29.58
C ALA A 333 19.36 -7.61 -30.19
N ILE A 334 18.12 -7.64 -30.70
CA ILE A 334 17.43 -6.48 -31.28
C ILE A 334 15.96 -6.56 -30.84
N SER A 335 15.39 -5.47 -30.33
CA SER A 335 13.99 -5.46 -29.93
C SER A 335 13.03 -5.52 -31.12
N SER A 336 11.76 -5.81 -30.82
CA SER A 336 10.65 -5.40 -31.69
C SER A 336 10.63 -3.88 -31.86
N ASP A 337 9.96 -3.42 -32.92
CA ASP A 337 9.65 -2.01 -33.13
C ASP A 337 8.83 -1.45 -31.95
N GLN A 338 9.17 -0.24 -31.54
CA GLN A 338 8.53 0.55 -30.49
C GLN A 338 8.25 1.94 -31.05
N THR A 339 7.29 2.66 -30.47
CA THR A 339 6.93 4.00 -30.95
C THR A 339 6.81 5.02 -29.83
N PHE A 340 7.10 6.29 -30.13
CA PHE A 340 6.71 7.44 -29.33
C PHE A 340 6.36 8.62 -30.23
N THR A 341 5.48 9.51 -29.79
CA THR A 341 5.19 10.77 -30.50
C THR A 341 5.75 11.92 -29.69
N THR A 342 6.61 12.74 -30.30
CA THR A 342 7.08 13.97 -29.64
C THR A 342 5.88 14.89 -29.34
N PRO A 343 5.80 15.47 -28.14
CA PRO A 343 4.77 16.47 -27.82
C PRO A 343 4.71 17.59 -28.86
N GLY A 344 3.54 18.21 -28.97
CA GLY A 344 3.39 19.43 -29.73
C GLY A 344 4.20 20.59 -29.16
N VAL A 345 4.23 21.68 -29.92
CA VAL A 345 4.49 22.99 -29.31
C VAL A 345 3.22 23.41 -28.59
N ASP A 346 3.31 23.82 -27.33
CA ASP A 346 2.21 24.56 -26.70
C ASP A 346 2.08 25.92 -27.38
N LEU A 347 1.06 26.05 -28.25
CA LEU A 347 0.74 27.30 -28.94
C LEU A 347 -0.07 28.26 -28.07
N SER A 348 -0.53 27.83 -26.89
CA SER A 348 -1.20 28.69 -25.92
C SER A 348 -0.23 29.53 -25.08
N LEU A 349 1.02 29.09 -24.95
CA LEU A 349 2.11 29.86 -24.32
C LEU A 349 2.53 31.00 -25.25
N ILE A 350 2.08 32.22 -24.94
CA ILE A 350 2.33 33.43 -25.73
C ILE A 350 3.73 33.99 -25.48
N ALA A 351 4.22 33.93 -24.23
CA ALA A 351 5.56 34.35 -23.88
C ALA A 351 6.07 33.66 -22.61
N TYR A 352 7.39 33.47 -22.52
CA TYR A 352 8.08 32.87 -21.38
C TYR A 352 9.51 33.39 -21.26
N TRP A 353 9.78 34.26 -20.28
CA TRP A 353 11.12 34.78 -19.98
C TRP A 353 11.69 34.11 -18.74
N LYS A 354 12.77 33.35 -18.94
CA LYS A 354 13.51 32.63 -17.88
C LYS A 354 14.49 33.52 -17.12
N PHE A 355 15.01 34.55 -17.79
CA PHE A 355 16.12 35.40 -17.31
C PHE A 355 17.46 34.69 -17.04
N ASP A 356 17.65 33.50 -17.62
CA ASP A 356 18.87 32.70 -17.50
C ASP A 356 20.10 33.22 -18.28
N GLU A 357 19.92 34.24 -19.14
CA GLU A 357 20.97 34.75 -20.03
C GLU A 357 22.16 35.37 -19.30
N ASN A 358 22.01 35.71 -18.01
CA ASN A 358 23.00 36.21 -17.04
C ASN A 358 23.81 37.46 -17.43
N THR A 359 23.78 37.89 -18.70
CA THR A 359 24.49 39.04 -19.26
C THR A 359 23.71 39.67 -20.42
N GLY A 360 24.10 40.88 -20.82
CA GLY A 360 23.46 41.60 -21.93
C GLY A 360 22.20 42.37 -21.52
N THR A 361 21.43 42.81 -22.52
CA THR A 361 20.30 43.76 -22.39
C THR A 361 18.99 43.23 -22.98
N THR A 362 18.84 41.92 -23.14
CA THR A 362 17.70 41.30 -23.83
C THR A 362 17.19 40.09 -23.05
N ALA A 363 15.94 40.17 -22.59
CA ALA A 363 15.09 39.04 -22.19
C ALA A 363 14.66 38.19 -23.39
N SER A 364 15.17 36.97 -23.56
CA SER A 364 14.72 36.06 -24.62
C SER A 364 13.40 35.40 -24.22
N ASP A 365 12.44 35.40 -25.15
CA ASP A 365 11.22 34.61 -25.02
C ASP A 365 11.50 33.17 -25.45
N SER A 366 11.21 32.21 -24.57
CA SER A 366 11.35 30.78 -24.80
C SER A 366 10.21 30.19 -25.64
N SER A 367 9.05 30.85 -25.73
CA SER A 367 7.90 30.43 -26.56
C SER A 367 8.22 30.39 -28.07
N VAL A 368 7.29 29.95 -28.91
CA VAL A 368 7.46 30.07 -30.38
C VAL A 368 7.28 31.48 -30.93
N ASN A 369 6.64 32.39 -30.18
CA ASN A 369 6.29 33.73 -30.67
C ASN A 369 7.47 34.70 -30.69
N LYS A 370 8.49 34.46 -29.86
CA LYS A 370 9.72 35.27 -29.75
C LYS A 370 9.45 36.74 -29.43
N ASN A 371 8.56 36.95 -28.47
CA ASN A 371 8.27 38.22 -27.79
C ASN A 371 9.44 38.67 -26.89
N ASN A 372 10.63 38.84 -27.47
CA ASN A 372 11.84 39.20 -26.72
C ASN A 372 11.71 40.63 -26.13
N GLY A 373 12.15 40.80 -24.88
CA GLY A 373 12.11 42.07 -24.16
C GLY A 373 13.47 42.78 -24.11
N ILE A 374 13.46 44.11 -24.12
CA ILE A 374 14.65 44.96 -23.96
C ILE A 374 14.76 45.43 -22.52
N ILE A 375 15.92 45.22 -21.89
CA ILE A 375 16.16 45.51 -20.46
C ILE A 375 16.51 46.98 -20.28
N SER A 376 15.63 47.72 -19.59
CA SER A 376 15.82 49.13 -19.25
C SER A 376 16.39 49.28 -17.83
N GLY A 377 17.70 49.04 -17.71
CA GLY A 377 18.47 49.27 -16.50
C GLY A 377 18.25 48.33 -15.31
N ALA A 378 17.35 47.34 -15.42
CA ALA A 378 17.31 46.21 -14.49
C ALA A 378 18.62 45.40 -14.60
N THR A 379 18.98 44.66 -13.55
CA THR A 379 20.26 43.93 -13.48
C THR A 379 20.06 42.46 -13.15
N TRP A 380 20.84 41.60 -13.80
CA TRP A 380 20.89 40.16 -13.52
C TRP A 380 21.26 39.86 -12.06
N THR A 381 20.59 38.87 -11.47
CA THR A 381 20.75 38.38 -10.10
C THR A 381 20.49 36.87 -10.06
N GLN A 382 20.79 36.20 -8.94
CA GLN A 382 20.36 34.80 -8.73
C GLN A 382 18.82 34.71 -8.63
N GLY A 383 18.24 33.71 -9.30
CA GLY A 383 16.79 33.43 -9.31
C GLY A 383 16.32 32.48 -8.21
N VAL A 384 15.13 31.91 -8.44
CA VAL A 384 14.66 30.63 -7.91
C VAL A 384 15.23 29.51 -8.78
N PHE A 385 15.11 29.67 -10.10
CA PHE A 385 15.69 28.79 -11.10
C PHE A 385 16.77 29.58 -11.84
N GLY A 386 18.04 29.16 -11.73
CA GLY A 386 19.15 29.84 -12.40
C GLY A 386 19.28 31.33 -12.06
N ASN A 387 18.97 32.20 -13.02
CA ASN A 387 19.15 33.65 -12.92
C ASN A 387 17.84 34.42 -13.13
N ALA A 388 17.76 35.62 -12.55
CA ALA A 388 16.57 36.48 -12.52
C ALA A 388 16.94 37.94 -12.81
N LEU A 389 15.93 38.80 -13.03
CA LEU A 389 16.13 40.26 -13.16
C LEU A 389 15.74 41.00 -11.87
N SER A 390 16.59 41.93 -11.46
CA SER A 390 16.40 42.80 -10.28
C SER A 390 16.08 44.23 -10.68
N PHE A 391 15.06 44.81 -10.06
CA PHE A 391 14.45 46.09 -10.40
C PHE A 391 14.47 47.05 -9.19
N ASN A 392 14.86 48.30 -9.44
CA ASN A 392 15.14 49.30 -8.40
C ASN A 392 13.91 50.02 -7.78
N GLY A 393 12.66 49.69 -8.17
CA GLY A 393 11.45 50.36 -7.67
C GLY A 393 11.25 51.81 -8.10
N ASN A 394 12.06 52.34 -9.03
CA ASN A 394 12.09 53.77 -9.38
C ASN A 394 12.15 54.08 -10.88
N SER A 395 12.82 53.24 -11.68
CA SER A 395 13.05 53.50 -13.10
C SER A 395 13.27 52.25 -13.98
N ASN A 396 13.42 51.06 -13.40
CA ASN A 396 13.72 49.85 -14.16
C ASN A 396 12.48 49.15 -14.72
N TYR A 397 12.60 48.61 -15.93
CA TYR A 397 11.56 47.78 -16.57
C TYR A 397 12.16 46.89 -17.68
N LEU A 398 11.41 45.88 -18.09
CA LEU A 398 11.57 45.20 -19.38
C LEU A 398 10.50 45.76 -20.34
N GLU A 399 10.86 46.06 -21.58
CA GLU A 399 9.90 46.49 -22.62
C GLU A 399 9.87 45.50 -23.79
N ILE A 400 8.67 45.00 -24.09
CA ILE A 400 8.40 44.02 -25.13
C ILE A 400 7.57 44.72 -26.21
N GLN A 401 8.10 44.76 -27.43
CA GLN A 401 7.39 45.38 -28.56
C GLN A 401 6.07 44.64 -28.83
N ASN A 402 5.00 45.38 -29.12
CA ASN A 402 3.72 44.76 -29.40
C ASN A 402 3.76 43.79 -30.60
N SER A 403 3.02 42.68 -30.51
CA SER A 403 2.94 41.64 -31.54
C SER A 403 1.53 41.04 -31.62
N SER A 404 1.18 40.49 -32.78
CA SER A 404 -0.13 39.85 -33.00
C SER A 404 -0.37 38.63 -32.11
N SER A 405 0.65 38.08 -31.45
CA SER A 405 0.49 37.02 -30.45
C SER A 405 0.00 37.58 -29.11
N LEU A 406 0.56 38.70 -28.65
CA LEU A 406 0.11 39.44 -27.46
C LEU A 406 -1.30 40.03 -27.65
N ASP A 407 -1.67 40.35 -28.89
CA ASP A 407 -3.00 40.84 -29.27
C ASP A 407 -4.03 39.72 -29.54
N SER A 408 -3.61 38.44 -29.54
CA SER A 408 -4.49 37.28 -29.77
C SER A 408 -5.20 36.77 -28.51
N ILE A 409 -4.92 37.37 -27.36
CA ILE A 409 -5.49 37.02 -26.06
C ILE A 409 -6.90 37.62 -25.95
N ASP A 410 -7.94 36.84 -26.31
CA ASP A 410 -9.36 37.24 -26.28
C ASP A 410 -10.01 37.01 -24.90
N LYS A 411 -10.57 35.82 -24.61
CA LYS A 411 -11.38 35.62 -23.40
C LYS A 411 -10.62 35.07 -22.22
N GLU A 412 -9.58 34.30 -22.50
CA GLU A 412 -8.84 33.58 -21.50
C GLU A 412 -7.40 34.07 -21.41
N ILE A 413 -6.86 34.07 -20.21
CA ILE A 413 -5.47 34.44 -19.95
C ILE A 413 -4.97 33.73 -18.71
N THR A 414 -3.69 33.37 -18.72
CA THR A 414 -2.93 33.11 -17.50
C THR A 414 -1.68 33.97 -17.52
N ILE A 415 -1.38 34.62 -16.40
CA ILE A 415 -0.11 35.30 -16.15
C ILE A 415 0.47 34.71 -14.87
N GLU A 416 1.74 34.29 -14.91
CA GLU A 416 2.45 33.86 -13.72
C GLU A 416 3.90 34.36 -13.69
N ALA A 417 4.44 34.45 -12.48
CA ALA A 417 5.82 34.85 -12.20
C ALA A 417 6.27 34.34 -10.83
N TRP A 418 7.57 34.12 -10.67
CA TRP A 418 8.20 34.14 -9.36
C TRP A 418 8.64 35.57 -9.01
N ILE A 419 8.28 36.03 -7.80
CA ILE A 419 8.56 37.39 -7.34
C ILE A 419 9.24 37.41 -5.97
N LYS A 420 10.14 38.38 -5.75
CA LYS A 420 10.78 38.63 -4.45
C LYS A 420 10.95 40.12 -4.21
N THR A 421 10.04 40.72 -3.45
CA THR A 421 9.90 42.17 -3.31
C THR A 421 9.94 42.64 -1.84
N PRO A 422 10.55 43.79 -1.51
CA PRO A 422 10.51 44.37 -0.16
C PRO A 422 9.18 45.08 0.15
N LEU A 423 8.23 45.15 -0.79
CA LEU A 423 6.90 45.78 -0.64
C LEU A 423 6.91 47.28 -0.28
N THR A 424 8.03 47.99 -0.51
CA THR A 424 8.18 49.43 -0.21
C THR A 424 7.35 50.34 -1.11
N THR A 425 6.96 49.87 -2.30
CA THR A 425 6.17 50.58 -3.30
C THR A 425 5.18 49.61 -3.95
N ARG A 426 4.10 50.13 -4.56
CA ARG A 426 3.27 49.33 -5.47
C ARG A 426 4.06 49.07 -6.75
N GLY A 427 4.19 47.81 -7.14
CA GLY A 427 5.00 47.36 -8.27
C GLY A 427 4.19 46.57 -9.29
N THR A 428 4.37 46.86 -10.57
CA THR A 428 3.79 46.06 -11.67
C THR A 428 4.64 44.84 -11.98
N ILE A 429 4.01 43.68 -12.04
CA ILE A 429 4.63 42.41 -12.43
C ILE A 429 4.60 42.32 -13.97
N VAL A 430 3.39 42.42 -14.55
CA VAL A 430 3.13 42.39 -16.00
C VAL A 430 2.02 43.40 -16.36
N GLU A 431 2.16 44.13 -17.46
CA GLU A 431 1.09 44.96 -18.01
C GLU A 431 1.09 45.08 -19.53
N LYS A 432 -0.10 45.33 -20.09
CA LYS A 432 -0.37 45.83 -21.43
C LYS A 432 -1.50 46.87 -21.34
N TRP A 433 -1.18 48.05 -20.80
CA TRP A 433 -2.14 49.03 -20.30
C TRP A 433 -1.62 50.48 -20.37
N LEU A 434 -1.86 51.15 -21.50
CA LEU A 434 -1.55 52.57 -21.71
C LEU A 434 -2.68 53.47 -21.18
N TYR A 435 -2.37 54.27 -20.15
CA TYR A 435 -3.40 55.02 -19.42
C TYR A 435 -3.89 56.33 -20.10
N ASP A 436 -3.01 57.16 -20.66
CA ASP A 436 -3.33 58.50 -21.19
C ASP A 436 -2.54 58.78 -22.49
N PRO A 437 -3.15 59.27 -23.60
CA PRO A 437 -4.53 59.74 -23.77
C PRO A 437 -5.46 58.77 -24.53
N THR A 438 -4.97 57.58 -24.93
CA THR A 438 -5.65 56.74 -25.93
C THR A 438 -6.73 55.80 -25.39
N ASN A 439 -6.85 55.65 -24.06
CA ASN A 439 -7.69 54.61 -23.43
C ASN A 439 -7.42 53.21 -24.04
N ASP A 440 -6.15 52.83 -24.10
CA ASP A 440 -5.65 51.64 -24.80
C ASP A 440 -5.15 50.60 -23.78
N ARG A 441 -6.08 49.77 -23.28
CA ARG A 441 -5.90 49.01 -22.03
C ARG A 441 -6.40 47.57 -22.16
N ALA A 442 -5.50 46.59 -22.06
CA ALA A 442 -5.84 45.16 -22.02
C ALA A 442 -5.91 44.65 -20.57
N TYR A 443 -4.75 44.48 -19.94
CA TYR A 443 -4.60 43.89 -18.60
C TYR A 443 -3.39 44.44 -17.83
N VAL A 444 -3.43 44.34 -16.50
CA VAL A 444 -2.31 44.71 -15.62
C VAL A 444 -2.36 43.95 -14.30
N PHE A 445 -1.24 43.35 -13.92
CA PHE A 445 -1.04 42.56 -12.70
C PHE A 445 0.02 43.23 -11.81
N THR A 446 -0.36 43.59 -10.57
CA THR A 446 0.49 44.36 -9.64
C THR A 446 0.52 43.75 -8.25
N VAL A 447 1.62 43.95 -7.52
CA VAL A 447 1.70 43.76 -6.07
C VAL A 447 1.63 45.11 -5.35
N ASN A 448 0.86 45.18 -4.27
CA ASN A 448 0.66 46.36 -3.43
C ASN A 448 1.60 46.38 -2.22
N THR A 449 1.77 47.54 -1.59
CA THR A 449 2.65 47.73 -0.42
C THR A 449 2.29 46.93 0.83
N ASP A 450 1.10 46.33 0.86
CA ASP A 450 0.61 45.48 1.96
C ASP A 450 0.72 43.97 1.64
N GLY A 451 1.37 43.61 0.53
CA GLY A 451 1.52 42.25 0.04
C GLY A 451 0.33 41.70 -0.75
N SER A 452 -0.79 42.45 -0.87
CA SER A 452 -1.91 42.00 -1.72
C SER A 452 -1.56 42.10 -3.21
N LEU A 453 -2.08 41.18 -4.01
CA LEU A 453 -2.03 41.21 -5.46
C LEU A 453 -3.26 41.93 -6.02
N SER A 454 -3.17 42.44 -7.24
CA SER A 454 -4.30 43.05 -7.94
C SER A 454 -4.19 42.83 -9.45
N MET A 455 -5.28 42.39 -10.07
CA MET A 455 -5.42 42.20 -11.51
C MET A 455 -6.58 43.04 -12.02
N LEU A 456 -6.35 43.72 -13.14
CA LEU A 456 -7.37 44.43 -13.90
C LEU A 456 -7.41 43.88 -15.33
N ILE A 457 -8.61 43.70 -15.89
CA ILE A 457 -8.87 43.33 -17.28
C ILE A 457 -9.94 44.26 -17.84
N SER A 458 -9.77 44.82 -19.05
CA SER A 458 -10.79 45.62 -19.73
C SER A 458 -11.22 44.98 -21.05
N GLU A 459 -12.53 44.99 -21.36
CA GLU A 459 -13.09 44.48 -22.62
C GLU A 459 -12.99 45.48 -23.80
N ASN A 460 -12.69 46.75 -23.54
CA ASN A 460 -12.86 47.83 -24.54
C ASN A 460 -11.88 49.00 -24.38
N GLY A 461 -10.76 48.80 -23.66
CA GLY A 461 -9.76 49.84 -23.38
C GLY A 461 -10.20 50.90 -22.37
N GLN A 462 -11.48 50.96 -21.99
CA GLN A 462 -11.97 51.95 -21.04
C GLN A 462 -11.76 51.48 -19.60
N TYR A 463 -11.71 52.44 -18.67
CA TYR A 463 -11.55 52.21 -17.23
C TYR A 463 -12.27 53.34 -16.47
N PRO A 464 -12.98 53.06 -15.36
CA PRO A 464 -13.30 51.74 -14.80
C PRO A 464 -14.52 51.07 -15.47
N SER A 465 -15.14 51.71 -16.46
CA SER A 465 -16.31 51.18 -17.15
C SER A 465 -15.97 49.87 -17.87
N LYS A 466 -16.62 48.77 -17.45
CA LYS A 466 -16.42 47.41 -17.97
C LYS A 466 -15.00 46.85 -17.75
N THR A 467 -14.36 47.26 -16.66
CA THR A 467 -13.15 46.60 -16.14
C THR A 467 -13.52 45.52 -15.12
N GLY A 468 -13.01 44.30 -15.29
CA GLY A 468 -12.99 43.26 -14.26
C GLY A 468 -11.80 43.48 -13.34
N ILE A 469 -12.03 43.51 -12.02
CA ILE A 469 -11.02 43.87 -11.02
C ILE A 469 -11.04 42.83 -9.91
N LEU A 470 -9.88 42.22 -9.64
CA LEU A 470 -9.66 41.28 -8.53
C LEU A 470 -8.49 41.76 -7.67
N GLY A 471 -8.64 41.67 -6.35
CA GLY A 471 -7.54 41.77 -5.39
C GLY A 471 -7.49 40.53 -4.49
N SER A 472 -6.29 40.02 -4.19
CA SER A 472 -6.12 38.83 -3.35
C SER A 472 -6.48 39.12 -1.88
N SER A 473 -6.92 38.09 -1.17
CA SER A 473 -7.09 38.14 0.29
C SER A 473 -5.80 37.71 1.00
N ASN A 474 -5.12 36.70 0.44
CA ASN A 474 -3.78 36.29 0.83
C ASN A 474 -2.74 37.31 0.37
N LYS A 475 -1.58 37.30 1.02
CA LYS A 475 -0.52 38.30 0.86
C LYS A 475 0.82 37.62 0.61
N VAL A 476 1.61 38.16 -0.33
CA VAL A 476 2.99 37.70 -0.51
C VAL A 476 3.89 38.22 0.62
N PRO A 477 4.77 37.38 1.18
CA PRO A 477 5.71 37.80 2.22
C PRO A 477 6.85 38.66 1.66
N ALA A 478 7.23 39.72 2.39
CA ALA A 478 8.33 40.59 2.00
C ALA A 478 9.68 39.85 1.91
N ASN A 479 10.50 40.23 0.92
CA ASN A 479 11.86 39.72 0.66
C ASN A 479 11.99 38.20 0.46
N THR A 480 10.88 37.49 0.25
CA THR A 480 10.82 36.03 0.07
C THR A 480 10.42 35.70 -1.36
N TRP A 481 11.07 34.72 -1.98
CA TRP A 481 10.66 34.21 -3.30
C TRP A 481 9.28 33.57 -3.17
N THR A 482 8.33 34.07 -3.96
CA THR A 482 6.93 33.67 -3.93
C THR A 482 6.43 33.52 -5.37
N HIS A 483 5.88 32.36 -5.72
CA HIS A 483 5.19 32.18 -6.99
C HIS A 483 3.82 32.83 -6.91
N VAL A 484 3.46 33.59 -7.95
CA VAL A 484 2.17 34.27 -8.05
C VAL A 484 1.59 34.08 -9.45
N ALA A 485 0.32 33.70 -9.51
CA ALA A 485 -0.38 33.53 -10.77
C ALA A 485 -1.78 34.14 -10.72
N VAL A 486 -2.29 34.49 -11.90
CA VAL A 486 -3.68 34.92 -12.10
C VAL A 486 -4.22 34.29 -13.38
N THR A 487 -5.39 33.69 -13.30
CA THR A 487 -6.09 33.06 -14.44
C THR A 487 -7.43 33.75 -14.68
N SER A 488 -7.88 33.78 -15.93
CA SER A 488 -9.28 34.03 -16.27
C SER A 488 -9.78 33.05 -17.32
N ASP A 489 -10.94 32.44 -17.06
CA ASP A 489 -11.62 31.47 -17.93
C ASP A 489 -12.74 32.12 -18.78
N GLY A 490 -12.61 33.42 -19.08
CA GLY A 490 -13.65 34.24 -19.72
C GLY A 490 -14.87 34.54 -18.85
N ASN A 491 -15.04 33.89 -17.70
CA ASN A 491 -16.17 34.05 -16.79
C ASN A 491 -15.74 34.52 -15.40
N THR A 492 -14.63 33.98 -14.89
CA THR A 492 -14.11 34.15 -13.53
C THR A 492 -12.62 34.44 -13.58
N ILE A 493 -12.18 35.47 -12.85
CA ILE A 493 -10.77 35.75 -12.55
C ILE A 493 -10.44 35.09 -11.20
N ARG A 494 -9.29 34.39 -11.11
CA ARG A 494 -8.78 33.73 -9.90
C ARG A 494 -7.30 34.05 -9.70
N MET A 495 -6.84 34.10 -8.46
CA MET A 495 -5.41 34.29 -8.11
C MET A 495 -4.86 33.11 -7.34
N TYR A 496 -3.55 32.90 -7.46
CA TYR A 496 -2.83 31.84 -6.77
C TYR A 496 -1.54 32.39 -6.16
N ILE A 497 -1.16 31.88 -4.99
CA ILE A 497 0.11 32.17 -4.31
C ILE A 497 0.75 30.84 -3.92
N ASN A 498 1.98 30.58 -4.37
CA ASN A 498 2.70 29.31 -4.19
C ASN A 498 1.82 28.10 -4.58
N GLY A 499 1.24 28.12 -5.77
CA GLY A 499 0.31 27.09 -6.28
C GLY A 499 -1.08 27.04 -5.62
N ASN A 500 -1.31 27.76 -4.51
CA ASN A 500 -2.57 27.69 -3.74
C ASN A 500 -3.56 28.78 -4.17
N LEU A 501 -4.81 28.40 -4.41
CA LEU A 501 -5.91 29.29 -4.82
C LEU A 501 -6.29 30.30 -3.71
N ASP A 502 -6.39 31.58 -4.06
CA ASP A 502 -6.99 32.61 -3.21
C ASP A 502 -8.52 32.48 -3.17
N PRO A 503 -9.18 32.60 -2.01
CA PRO A 503 -10.65 32.53 -1.92
C PRO A 503 -11.36 33.72 -2.58
N ASN A 504 -10.69 34.85 -2.83
CA ASN A 504 -11.26 35.93 -3.61
C ASN A 504 -11.28 35.57 -5.10
N THR A 505 -12.45 35.75 -5.73
CA THR A 505 -12.64 35.65 -7.18
C THR A 505 -13.46 36.84 -7.67
N ALA A 506 -13.35 37.16 -8.96
CA ALA A 506 -14.11 38.24 -9.59
C ALA A 506 -14.72 37.78 -10.91
N VAL A 507 -15.80 38.41 -11.36
CA VAL A 507 -16.37 38.15 -12.68
C VAL A 507 -15.48 38.77 -13.75
N SER A 508 -15.12 37.99 -14.77
CA SER A 508 -14.36 38.46 -15.93
C SER A 508 -15.26 39.29 -16.87
N PRO A 509 -14.73 40.30 -17.60
CA PRO A 509 -15.54 41.06 -18.53
C PRO A 509 -16.12 40.18 -19.64
N ALA A 510 -17.45 40.17 -19.77
CA ALA A 510 -18.15 39.34 -20.76
C ALA A 510 -17.83 39.67 -22.23
N GLY A 511 -17.19 40.83 -22.49
CA GLY A 511 -16.67 41.20 -23.80
C GLY A 511 -15.26 40.67 -24.12
N GLY A 512 -14.61 39.95 -23.19
CA GLY A 512 -13.23 39.47 -23.33
C GLY A 512 -12.18 40.49 -22.83
N ILE A 513 -10.96 40.34 -23.32
CA ILE A 513 -9.78 41.16 -23.07
C ILE A 513 -9.54 42.00 -24.32
N TYR A 514 -9.32 43.30 -24.14
CA TYR A 514 -9.14 44.22 -25.25
C TYR A 514 -7.76 44.05 -25.92
N ALA A 515 -7.75 43.83 -27.24
CA ALA A 515 -6.53 43.83 -28.06
C ALA A 515 -5.92 45.24 -28.16
N SER A 516 -5.07 45.56 -27.18
CA SER A 516 -4.41 46.86 -27.02
C SER A 516 -3.24 47.06 -27.98
N ASN A 517 -2.98 48.28 -28.45
CA ASN A 517 -1.80 48.58 -29.28
C ASN A 517 -0.54 48.92 -28.46
N ALA A 518 -0.64 48.92 -27.13
CA ALA A 518 0.48 49.18 -26.24
C ALA A 518 1.54 48.06 -26.30
N ASN A 519 2.82 48.46 -26.13
CA ASN A 519 3.90 47.55 -25.77
C ASN A 519 3.59 46.91 -24.41
N LEU A 520 4.01 45.66 -24.23
CA LEU A 520 3.92 44.96 -22.94
C LEU A 520 5.14 45.34 -22.09
N HIS A 521 4.94 45.59 -20.79
CA HIS A 521 6.03 45.85 -19.85
C HIS A 521 6.04 44.87 -18.68
N LEU A 522 7.25 44.54 -18.21
CA LEU A 522 7.46 43.93 -16.89
C LEU A 522 8.16 44.95 -16.01
N GLY A 523 7.78 45.03 -14.73
CA GLY A 523 8.45 45.88 -13.75
C GLY A 523 8.04 47.37 -13.76
N ALA A 524 7.13 47.83 -14.62
CA ALA A 524 6.57 49.19 -14.60
C ALA A 524 5.19 49.24 -15.27
N TRP A 525 4.46 50.34 -15.11
CA TRP A 525 3.16 50.62 -15.73
C TRP A 525 3.24 51.86 -16.63
N GLN A 526 2.90 51.73 -17.91
CA GLN A 526 2.85 52.84 -18.86
C GLN A 526 1.65 53.78 -18.58
N TYR A 527 1.94 54.93 -17.96
CA TYR A 527 0.96 55.99 -17.76
C TYR A 527 0.68 56.75 -19.06
N SER A 528 1.71 57.02 -19.86
CA SER A 528 1.57 57.71 -21.15
C SER A 528 2.64 57.24 -22.15
N SER A 529 2.62 57.77 -23.38
CA SER A 529 3.58 57.42 -24.43
C SER A 529 5.06 57.60 -24.03
N THR A 530 5.37 58.43 -23.04
CA THR A 530 6.72 58.61 -22.49
C THR A 530 6.82 58.46 -20.97
N GLY A 531 5.69 58.39 -20.25
CA GLY A 531 5.65 58.30 -18.79
C GLY A 531 5.34 56.88 -18.28
N LYS A 532 6.17 56.36 -17.37
CA LYS A 532 5.97 55.10 -16.65
C LYS A 532 5.91 55.34 -15.14
N ILE A 533 5.06 54.58 -14.43
CA ILE A 533 4.78 54.64 -12.98
C ILE A 533 4.77 53.23 -12.37
N ALA A 534 4.49 53.11 -11.06
CA ALA A 534 4.33 51.83 -10.35
C ALA A 534 5.48 50.83 -10.58
N TYR A 535 6.71 51.34 -10.56
CA TYR A 535 7.92 50.53 -10.77
C TYR A 535 8.07 49.46 -9.70
N PHE A 536 8.33 48.23 -10.15
CA PHE A 536 8.58 47.09 -9.29
C PHE A 536 9.91 47.23 -8.55
N SER A 537 9.87 46.98 -7.25
CA SER A 537 11.06 46.87 -6.40
C SER A 537 11.26 45.40 -6.05
N GLY A 538 12.45 44.86 -6.28
CA GLY A 538 12.77 43.45 -6.03
C GLY A 538 13.12 42.69 -7.30
N SER A 539 13.03 41.36 -7.26
CA SER A 539 13.39 40.47 -8.36
C SER A 539 12.18 39.77 -8.98
N LEU A 540 12.22 39.58 -10.31
CA LEU A 540 11.28 38.76 -11.10
C LEU A 540 12.03 37.60 -11.74
N ASP A 541 11.41 36.43 -11.75
CA ASP A 541 11.92 35.16 -12.29
C ASP A 541 10.78 34.38 -12.98
N GLU A 542 11.12 33.51 -13.95
CA GLU A 542 10.23 32.56 -14.64
C GLU A 542 8.83 33.16 -15.01
N VAL A 543 8.83 34.27 -15.75
CA VAL A 543 7.61 35.00 -16.11
C VAL A 543 6.98 34.42 -17.37
N LYS A 544 5.72 33.98 -17.29
CA LYS A 544 4.97 33.37 -18.41
C LYS A 544 3.61 34.05 -18.64
N ILE A 545 3.15 34.00 -19.90
CA ILE A 545 1.82 34.45 -20.33
C ILE A 545 1.21 33.41 -21.27
N TYR A 546 -0.01 32.97 -20.98
CA TYR A 546 -0.80 32.04 -21.81
C TYR A 546 -2.10 32.71 -22.28
N ASN A 547 -2.62 32.33 -23.46
CA ASN A 547 -3.93 32.77 -23.97
C ASN A 547 -5.11 31.86 -23.57
N ARG A 548 -4.90 31.01 -22.55
CA ARG A 548 -5.90 30.11 -21.95
C ARG A 548 -5.86 30.20 -20.43
N ALA A 549 -6.93 29.75 -19.76
CA ALA A 549 -6.88 29.48 -18.33
C ALA A 549 -6.09 28.19 -18.06
N LEU A 550 -5.04 28.28 -17.23
CA LEU A 550 -4.45 27.09 -16.62
C LEU A 550 -5.35 26.59 -15.49
N SER A 551 -5.43 25.27 -15.35
CA SER A 551 -6.08 24.61 -14.22
C SER A 551 -5.27 24.77 -12.93
N THR A 552 -5.91 24.63 -11.77
CA THR A 552 -5.22 24.62 -10.46
C THR A 552 -4.11 23.55 -10.40
N SER A 553 -4.28 22.43 -11.11
CA SER A 553 -3.28 21.36 -11.24
C SER A 553 -2.04 21.79 -12.04
N GLU A 554 -2.21 22.53 -13.14
CA GLU A 554 -1.10 23.07 -13.93
C GLU A 554 -0.37 24.16 -13.14
N ILE A 555 -1.10 25.12 -12.56
CA ILE A 555 -0.55 26.17 -11.68
C ILE A 555 0.25 25.58 -10.49
N LEU A 556 -0.21 24.46 -9.92
CA LEU A 556 0.49 23.76 -8.84
C LEU A 556 1.75 23.01 -9.32
N ALA A 557 1.81 22.63 -10.60
CA ALA A 557 2.96 21.98 -11.22
C ALA A 557 4.03 23.00 -11.65
N ASP A 558 3.61 24.10 -12.29
CA ASP A 558 4.48 25.24 -12.62
C ASP A 558 5.12 25.85 -11.35
N TYR A 559 4.37 25.93 -10.23
CA TYR A 559 4.92 26.27 -8.91
C TYR A 559 6.01 25.30 -8.42
N LYS A 560 5.94 24.01 -8.73
CA LYS A 560 6.96 23.03 -8.32
C LYS A 560 8.17 22.98 -9.26
N GLY A 561 8.06 23.57 -10.46
CA GLY A 561 8.99 23.33 -11.57
C GLY A 561 8.69 22.04 -12.38
N ASP A 562 7.59 21.35 -12.06
CA ASP A 562 7.10 20.18 -12.77
C ASP A 562 6.51 20.64 -14.12
N ASN A 563 7.31 20.61 -15.19
CA ASN A 563 6.87 21.04 -16.53
C ASN A 563 5.85 20.05 -17.12
N ILE A 564 4.57 20.24 -16.83
CA ILE A 564 3.48 19.51 -17.49
C ILE A 564 3.25 20.13 -18.88
N SER A 565 3.74 19.44 -19.91
CA SER A 565 3.27 19.68 -21.28
C SER A 565 1.79 19.29 -21.40
N LEU A 566 1.01 20.07 -22.15
CA LEU A 566 -0.36 19.72 -22.54
C LEU A 566 -0.46 18.25 -23.00
N ASP A 567 -1.17 17.43 -22.21
CA ASP A 567 -1.40 16.04 -22.60
C ASP A 567 -2.26 15.98 -23.87
N THR A 568 -1.65 15.37 -24.88
CA THR A 568 -2.17 15.16 -26.22
C THR A 568 -1.86 13.73 -26.71
N ILE A 569 -1.40 12.85 -25.81
CA ILE A 569 -0.88 11.52 -26.12
C ILE A 569 -1.78 10.48 -25.45
N PRO A 570 -2.55 9.68 -26.22
CA PRO A 570 -3.37 8.62 -25.64
C PRO A 570 -2.57 7.64 -24.77
N PRO A 571 -3.15 7.15 -23.66
CA PRO A 571 -2.41 6.46 -22.60
C PRO A 571 -1.68 5.22 -23.12
N ILE A 572 -0.41 5.11 -22.73
CA ILE A 572 0.49 4.02 -23.04
C ILE A 572 0.08 2.81 -22.20
N ARG A 573 -0.16 1.68 -22.86
CA ARG A 573 -0.65 0.43 -22.25
C ARG A 573 0.51 -0.53 -22.06
N SER A 574 0.78 -0.95 -20.82
CA SER A 574 1.83 -1.93 -20.50
C SER A 574 1.53 -3.29 -21.15
N ILE A 575 2.52 -4.19 -21.22
CA ILE A 575 2.29 -5.60 -21.59
C ILE A 575 1.24 -6.18 -20.65
N GLY A 576 0.09 -6.54 -21.19
CA GLY A 576 -1.02 -7.08 -20.41
C GLY A 576 -0.91 -8.58 -20.12
N GLN A 577 -1.65 -9.01 -19.11
CA GLN A 577 -1.78 -10.40 -18.67
C GLN A 577 -3.22 -10.90 -18.88
N PRO A 578 -3.46 -12.22 -18.99
CA PRO A 578 -2.47 -13.30 -18.99
C PRO A 578 -1.68 -13.36 -20.30
N SER A 579 -0.49 -13.98 -20.22
CA SER A 579 0.37 -14.27 -21.36
C SER A 579 0.78 -15.75 -21.36
N GLY A 580 1.23 -16.27 -22.51
CA GLY A 580 1.68 -17.65 -22.63
C GLY A 580 0.53 -18.67 -22.61
N THR A 581 0.65 -19.73 -21.81
CA THR A 581 -0.37 -20.78 -21.65
C THR A 581 -0.85 -20.84 -20.20
N ILE A 582 -2.16 -20.85 -19.99
CA ILE A 582 -2.79 -21.03 -18.68
C ILE A 582 -3.52 -22.38 -18.60
N ASN A 583 -3.42 -23.02 -17.44
CA ASN A 583 -4.06 -24.32 -17.18
C ASN A 583 -5.33 -24.13 -16.32
N SER A 584 -6.13 -23.11 -16.66
CA SER A 584 -7.34 -22.70 -15.91
C SER A 584 -8.49 -22.32 -16.84
N SER A 585 -9.73 -22.56 -16.38
CA SER A 585 -10.97 -22.09 -17.02
C SER A 585 -11.38 -20.67 -16.61
N THR A 586 -10.59 -20.02 -15.76
CA THR A 586 -10.71 -18.62 -15.35
C THR A 586 -9.37 -17.90 -15.52
N ALA A 587 -9.44 -16.58 -15.72
CA ALA A 587 -8.26 -15.72 -15.82
C ALA A 587 -8.62 -14.28 -15.44
N THR A 588 -7.62 -13.45 -15.15
CA THR A 588 -7.81 -12.00 -15.05
C THR A 588 -7.09 -11.33 -16.21
N LEU A 589 -7.84 -10.66 -17.08
CA LEU A 589 -7.31 -9.76 -18.09
C LEU A 589 -6.84 -8.49 -17.37
N SER A 590 -5.58 -8.08 -17.51
CA SER A 590 -5.11 -6.85 -16.85
C SER A 590 -3.98 -6.16 -17.61
N LEU A 591 -3.87 -4.83 -17.47
CA LEU A 591 -2.72 -4.04 -17.87
C LEU A 591 -2.65 -2.75 -17.06
N ASN A 592 -1.47 -2.16 -16.94
CA ASN A 592 -1.28 -0.84 -16.35
C ASN A 592 -1.19 0.22 -17.44
N THR A 593 -1.53 1.46 -17.09
CA THR A 593 -1.26 2.64 -17.92
C THR A 593 -0.22 3.54 -17.26
N ASN A 594 0.51 4.32 -18.06
CA ASN A 594 1.47 5.33 -17.58
C ASN A 594 0.81 6.47 -16.78
N GLU A 595 -0.52 6.58 -16.86
CA GLU A 595 -1.33 7.65 -16.28
C GLU A 595 -2.76 7.18 -15.99
N ALA A 596 -3.58 8.03 -15.37
CA ALA A 596 -4.96 7.71 -15.05
C ALA A 596 -5.85 7.67 -16.31
N ALA A 597 -6.41 6.49 -16.60
CA ALA A 597 -7.21 6.25 -17.80
C ALA A 597 -8.49 5.46 -17.48
N THR A 598 -9.46 5.47 -18.39
CA THR A 598 -10.53 4.47 -18.45
C THR A 598 -10.21 3.53 -19.61
N CYS A 599 -10.25 2.23 -19.37
CA CYS A 599 -9.90 1.21 -20.36
C CYS A 599 -11.10 0.32 -20.72
N ARG A 600 -11.09 -0.21 -21.94
CA ARG A 600 -12.14 -1.07 -22.49
C ARG A 600 -11.53 -2.17 -23.35
N TYR A 601 -12.15 -3.35 -23.34
CA TYR A 601 -11.76 -4.49 -24.18
C TYR A 601 -12.88 -4.98 -25.10
N THR A 602 -12.48 -5.65 -26.19
CA THR A 602 -13.35 -6.35 -27.14
C THR A 602 -12.70 -7.66 -27.57
N THR A 603 -13.47 -8.61 -28.11
CA THR A 603 -12.96 -9.78 -28.83
C THR A 603 -12.90 -9.57 -30.35
N THR A 604 -13.41 -8.44 -30.86
CA THR A 604 -13.44 -8.09 -32.29
C THR A 604 -12.42 -7.01 -32.61
N ALA A 605 -11.41 -7.35 -33.42
CA ALA A 605 -10.36 -6.42 -33.84
C ALA A 605 -10.93 -5.17 -34.53
N ASN A 606 -10.22 -4.04 -34.42
CA ASN A 606 -10.53 -2.73 -34.99
C ASN A 606 -11.84 -2.09 -34.50
N THR A 607 -12.43 -2.57 -33.38
CA THR A 607 -13.56 -1.87 -32.73
C THR A 607 -13.09 -0.48 -32.26
N ALA A 608 -13.91 0.55 -32.45
CA ALA A 608 -13.66 1.90 -31.93
C ALA A 608 -13.93 1.95 -30.41
N TYR A 609 -13.14 2.72 -29.65
CA TYR A 609 -13.24 2.81 -28.18
C TYR A 609 -14.68 3.08 -27.69
N ASP A 610 -15.40 4.00 -28.33
CA ASP A 610 -16.76 4.39 -27.94
C ASP A 610 -17.80 3.29 -28.19
N LEU A 611 -17.48 2.28 -29.02
CA LEU A 611 -18.32 1.11 -29.33
C LEU A 611 -17.96 -0.12 -28.48
N MET A 612 -16.87 -0.09 -27.72
CA MET A 612 -16.54 -1.16 -26.76
C MET A 612 -17.46 -1.08 -25.54
N THR A 613 -18.04 -2.21 -25.15
CA THR A 613 -19.08 -2.29 -24.11
C THR A 613 -18.56 -2.69 -22.72
N SER A 614 -17.41 -3.35 -22.64
CA SER A 614 -16.70 -3.51 -21.36
C SER A 614 -16.02 -2.19 -20.97
N THR A 615 -15.83 -1.97 -19.67
CA THR A 615 -15.16 -0.76 -19.15
C THR A 615 -14.55 -1.06 -17.79
N THR A 616 -13.47 -0.39 -17.41
CA THR A 616 -13.16 -0.18 -15.99
C THR A 616 -14.14 0.83 -15.38
N THR A 617 -14.35 0.73 -14.07
CA THR A 617 -15.33 1.54 -13.30
C THR A 617 -14.77 2.84 -12.73
N VAL A 618 -13.45 3.01 -12.76
CA VAL A 618 -12.70 4.16 -12.24
C VAL A 618 -11.72 4.64 -13.29
N SER A 619 -11.20 5.87 -13.13
CA SER A 619 -10.07 6.36 -13.92
C SER A 619 -8.79 6.24 -13.08
N ASP A 620 -7.96 5.26 -13.38
CA ASP A 620 -6.77 4.90 -12.60
C ASP A 620 -5.65 4.33 -13.52
N MET A 621 -4.57 3.83 -12.92
CA MET A 621 -3.39 3.33 -13.63
C MET A 621 -3.32 1.80 -13.77
N SER A 622 -4.31 1.04 -13.30
CA SER A 622 -4.23 -0.41 -13.05
C SER A 622 -5.53 -1.14 -13.42
N HIS A 623 -5.67 -1.45 -14.71
CA HIS A 623 -6.91 -1.96 -15.30
C HIS A 623 -6.98 -3.47 -15.19
N SER A 624 -8.13 -3.99 -14.74
CA SER A 624 -8.37 -5.44 -14.74
C SER A 624 -9.83 -5.81 -14.96
N TRP A 625 -10.04 -7.00 -15.54
CA TRP A 625 -11.34 -7.61 -15.80
C TRP A 625 -11.26 -9.13 -15.56
N PRO A 626 -12.12 -9.71 -14.71
CA PRO A 626 -12.20 -11.16 -14.56
C PRO A 626 -12.81 -11.80 -15.82
N LEU A 627 -12.26 -12.94 -16.21
CA LEU A 627 -12.71 -13.79 -17.31
C LEU A 627 -13.03 -15.19 -16.77
N SER A 628 -14.17 -15.75 -17.17
CA SER A 628 -14.65 -17.07 -16.75
C SER A 628 -15.20 -17.88 -17.94
N GLY A 629 -15.38 -19.19 -17.75
CA GLY A 629 -15.88 -20.08 -18.80
C GLY A 629 -14.89 -20.32 -19.95
N LEU A 630 -13.59 -20.15 -19.69
CA LEU A 630 -12.54 -20.25 -20.70
C LEU A 630 -12.30 -21.72 -21.09
N THR A 631 -12.57 -22.03 -22.36
CA THR A 631 -12.35 -23.35 -22.97
C THR A 631 -10.94 -23.50 -23.55
N ASN A 632 -10.44 -24.72 -23.75
CA ASN A 632 -9.13 -24.97 -24.37
C ASN A 632 -8.94 -24.22 -25.72
N GLY A 633 -7.70 -23.84 -26.01
CA GLY A 633 -7.29 -23.10 -27.21
C GLY A 633 -6.98 -21.61 -26.97
N LEU A 634 -6.52 -20.94 -28.03
CA LEU A 634 -6.10 -19.54 -28.01
C LEU A 634 -7.26 -18.58 -27.72
N LYS A 635 -7.01 -17.57 -26.87
CA LYS A 635 -7.88 -16.42 -26.59
C LYS A 635 -7.14 -15.14 -26.98
N ILE A 636 -7.87 -14.15 -27.50
CA ILE A 636 -7.36 -12.83 -27.88
C ILE A 636 -8.39 -11.78 -27.46
N TYR A 637 -7.92 -10.73 -26.79
CA TYR A 637 -8.71 -9.57 -26.40
C TYR A 637 -7.98 -8.30 -26.84
N TYR A 638 -8.69 -7.32 -27.39
CA TYR A 638 -8.13 -6.07 -27.90
C TYR A 638 -8.56 -4.92 -26.99
N ILE A 639 -7.58 -4.20 -26.41
CA ILE A 639 -7.80 -3.18 -25.37
C ILE A 639 -7.49 -1.78 -25.93
N LYS A 640 -8.37 -0.82 -25.66
CA LYS A 640 -8.16 0.62 -25.88
C LYS A 640 -8.53 1.39 -24.63
N CYS A 641 -7.77 2.44 -24.35
CA CYS A 641 -7.94 3.30 -23.19
C CYS A 641 -8.10 4.76 -23.61
N LYS A 642 -8.56 5.57 -22.67
CA LYS A 642 -8.70 7.02 -22.77
C LYS A 642 -8.32 7.67 -21.44
N ASP A 643 -7.41 8.62 -21.46
CA ASP A 643 -6.96 9.41 -20.29
C ASP A 643 -8.04 10.39 -19.78
N THR A 644 -7.65 11.21 -18.80
CA THR A 644 -8.48 12.28 -18.22
C THR A 644 -8.58 13.54 -19.08
N ALA A 645 -7.61 13.83 -19.96
CA ALA A 645 -7.68 14.95 -20.91
C ALA A 645 -8.64 14.67 -22.08
N GLY A 646 -8.85 13.39 -22.39
CA GLY A 646 -9.78 12.87 -23.38
C GLY A 646 -9.14 12.18 -24.58
N ASN A 647 -7.82 12.01 -24.63
CA ASN A 647 -7.14 11.38 -25.77
C ASN A 647 -7.45 9.88 -25.80
N LYS A 648 -7.64 9.29 -27.00
CA LYS A 648 -8.11 7.89 -27.15
C LYS A 648 -7.11 7.06 -27.94
N ASN A 649 -6.78 5.86 -27.45
CA ASN A 649 -6.03 4.92 -28.29
C ASN A 649 -6.88 4.55 -29.52
N THR A 650 -6.27 4.59 -30.70
CA THR A 650 -6.92 4.21 -31.97
C THR A 650 -6.51 2.79 -32.38
N ASP A 651 -5.32 2.37 -31.97
CA ASP A 651 -4.65 1.10 -32.16
C ASP A 651 -5.16 -0.01 -31.23
N ASP A 652 -5.19 -1.24 -31.74
CA ASP A 652 -5.58 -2.44 -30.98
C ASP A 652 -4.39 -2.97 -30.15
N HIS A 653 -4.42 -2.81 -28.82
CA HIS A 653 -3.46 -3.51 -27.94
C HIS A 653 -4.00 -4.91 -27.64
N ALA A 654 -3.41 -5.95 -28.26
CA ALA A 654 -3.87 -7.32 -28.12
C ALA A 654 -3.20 -8.04 -26.94
N ILE A 655 -3.99 -8.48 -25.95
CA ILE A 655 -3.58 -9.48 -24.96
C ILE A 655 -4.02 -10.85 -25.48
N SER A 656 -3.13 -11.84 -25.45
CA SER A 656 -3.43 -13.20 -25.91
C SER A 656 -2.72 -14.28 -25.10
N PHE A 657 -3.43 -15.39 -24.90
CA PHE A 657 -2.98 -16.54 -24.13
C PHE A 657 -3.69 -17.81 -24.60
N THR A 658 -3.07 -18.96 -24.42
CA THR A 658 -3.67 -20.27 -24.73
C THR A 658 -4.21 -20.92 -23.46
N VAL A 659 -5.40 -21.51 -23.52
CA VAL A 659 -5.93 -22.34 -22.43
C VAL A 659 -5.60 -23.80 -22.72
N SER A 660 -4.96 -24.49 -21.76
CA SER A 660 -4.54 -25.88 -21.89
C SER A 660 -4.78 -26.67 -20.60
N LEU A 661 -6.03 -27.08 -20.39
CA LEU A 661 -6.41 -28.00 -19.31
C LEU A 661 -5.82 -29.39 -19.59
N LEU A 662 -4.91 -29.85 -18.73
CA LEU A 662 -4.31 -31.19 -18.76
C LEU A 662 -5.22 -32.20 -18.05
N SER A 663 -5.11 -33.48 -18.43
CA SER A 663 -5.74 -34.61 -17.74
C SER A 663 -4.75 -35.32 -16.82
N ASP A 664 -5.08 -35.41 -15.54
CA ASP A 664 -4.30 -36.11 -14.52
C ASP A 664 -4.48 -37.64 -14.57
N THR A 665 -3.52 -38.38 -13.98
CA THR A 665 -3.42 -39.86 -13.98
C THR A 665 -2.78 -40.44 -12.70
N ASN A 666 -2.47 -39.64 -11.67
CA ASN A 666 -1.82 -40.11 -10.44
C ASN A 666 -2.83 -40.23 -9.28
N PRO A 667 -2.82 -41.33 -8.49
CA PRO A 667 -3.66 -41.41 -7.28
C PRO A 667 -3.15 -40.53 -6.12
N PRO A 668 -4.04 -39.91 -5.34
CA PRO A 668 -3.68 -38.99 -4.26
C PRO A 668 -2.93 -39.67 -3.11
N VAL A 669 -1.80 -39.09 -2.70
CA VAL A 669 -0.92 -39.57 -1.64
C VAL A 669 -1.47 -39.19 -0.25
N ILE A 670 -2.15 -40.15 0.38
CA ILE A 670 -2.71 -40.03 1.74
C ILE A 670 -1.58 -39.91 2.79
N SER A 671 -1.68 -38.91 3.67
CA SER A 671 -0.72 -38.59 4.73
C SER A 671 -1.41 -37.97 5.97
N ALA A 672 -0.65 -37.62 7.01
CA ALA A 672 -1.12 -36.99 8.26
C ALA A 672 -2.34 -37.66 8.93
N ILE A 673 -2.43 -39.00 8.86
CA ILE A 673 -3.54 -39.78 9.41
C ILE A 673 -3.60 -39.60 10.93
N SER A 674 -4.79 -39.24 11.45
CA SER A 674 -5.03 -39.02 12.86
C SER A 674 -6.47 -39.38 13.27
N SER A 675 -6.63 -39.77 14.53
CA SER A 675 -7.93 -39.96 15.19
C SER A 675 -8.00 -39.04 16.41
N SER A 676 -9.00 -38.17 16.43
CA SER A 676 -9.22 -37.11 17.42
C SER A 676 -10.66 -37.13 17.95
N ALA A 677 -10.99 -36.25 18.91
CA ALA A 677 -12.33 -36.17 19.52
C ALA A 677 -12.91 -37.53 19.99
N ILE A 678 -12.04 -38.43 20.48
CA ILE A 678 -12.40 -39.81 20.81
C ILE A 678 -13.20 -39.84 22.13
N ILE A 679 -14.51 -39.97 22.01
CA ILE A 679 -15.45 -40.04 23.13
C ILE A 679 -15.92 -41.50 23.33
N SER A 680 -16.86 -41.72 24.25
CA SER A 680 -17.41 -43.05 24.55
C SER A 680 -18.35 -43.60 23.47
N SER A 681 -18.74 -42.81 22.47
CA SER A 681 -19.70 -43.20 21.42
C SER A 681 -19.31 -42.77 20.00
N GLY A 682 -18.10 -42.23 19.81
CA GLY A 682 -17.66 -41.64 18.55
C GLY A 682 -16.20 -41.20 18.55
N ALA A 683 -15.70 -40.85 17.37
CA ALA A 683 -14.36 -40.28 17.13
C ALA A 683 -14.34 -39.54 15.78
N THR A 684 -13.44 -38.58 15.60
CA THR A 684 -13.20 -37.90 14.33
C THR A 684 -11.91 -38.42 13.70
N ILE A 685 -11.99 -38.89 12.45
CA ILE A 685 -10.85 -39.34 11.67
C ILE A 685 -10.46 -38.25 10.68
N SER A 686 -9.18 -37.89 10.62
CA SER A 686 -8.68 -36.80 9.76
C SER A 686 -7.36 -37.16 9.09
N TRP A 687 -7.16 -36.69 7.86
CA TRP A 687 -5.97 -36.94 7.04
C TRP A 687 -5.77 -35.84 6.00
N THR A 688 -4.65 -35.86 5.28
CA THR A 688 -4.38 -34.97 4.15
C THR A 688 -3.97 -35.74 2.90
N THR A 689 -4.12 -35.12 1.73
CA THR A 689 -3.55 -35.57 0.46
C THR A 689 -2.74 -34.45 -0.20
N ASN A 690 -1.82 -34.82 -1.09
CA ASN A 690 -1.07 -33.87 -1.93
C ASN A 690 -1.97 -33.15 -2.96
N GLU A 691 -3.11 -33.74 -3.34
CA GLU A 691 -4.02 -33.22 -4.36
C GLU A 691 -5.50 -33.50 -4.00
N ALA A 692 -6.40 -32.68 -4.55
CA ALA A 692 -7.79 -32.60 -4.13
C ALA A 692 -8.58 -33.87 -4.49
N SER A 693 -9.17 -34.52 -3.47
CA SER A 693 -9.77 -35.84 -3.61
C SER A 693 -10.99 -36.08 -2.70
N ASP A 694 -11.81 -37.08 -3.04
CA ASP A 694 -12.99 -37.47 -2.27
C ASP A 694 -12.63 -38.06 -0.90
N SER A 695 -13.63 -38.22 -0.02
CA SER A 695 -13.40 -38.62 1.37
C SER A 695 -14.33 -39.76 1.81
N GLN A 696 -13.76 -40.90 2.20
CA GLN A 696 -14.49 -41.98 2.87
C GLN A 696 -13.60 -42.73 3.88
N VAL A 697 -14.20 -43.15 5.00
CA VAL A 697 -13.56 -44.03 5.99
C VAL A 697 -14.31 -45.36 6.05
N GLU A 698 -13.59 -46.47 6.05
CA GLU A 698 -14.11 -47.79 6.39
C GLU A 698 -13.64 -48.15 7.80
N TYR A 699 -14.54 -48.60 8.69
CA TYR A 699 -14.23 -48.81 10.12
C TYR A 699 -15.02 -49.96 10.74
N GLY A 700 -14.52 -50.51 11.86
CA GLY A 700 -15.20 -51.53 12.68
C GLY A 700 -14.31 -52.12 13.76
N THR A 701 -14.80 -53.10 14.52
CA THR A 701 -14.05 -53.71 15.65
C THR A 701 -12.97 -54.73 15.24
N THR A 702 -12.74 -54.91 13.94
CA THR A 702 -11.68 -55.76 13.36
C THR A 702 -11.21 -55.15 12.03
N THR A 703 -10.07 -55.60 11.52
CA THR A 703 -9.53 -55.24 10.19
C THR A 703 -10.40 -55.64 8.98
N SER A 704 -11.54 -56.31 9.22
CA SER A 704 -12.60 -56.50 8.21
C SER A 704 -13.44 -55.24 7.98
N TYR A 705 -13.37 -54.28 8.90
CA TYR A 705 -14.18 -53.05 8.98
C TYR A 705 -15.69 -53.34 9.03
N GLY A 706 -16.32 -53.59 7.88
CA GLY A 706 -17.75 -53.94 7.78
C GLY A 706 -18.72 -52.75 7.88
N THR A 707 -18.26 -51.58 8.33
CA THR A 707 -18.98 -50.31 8.22
C THR A 707 -18.18 -49.31 7.38
N SER A 708 -18.86 -48.34 6.76
CA SER A 708 -18.23 -47.26 6.00
C SER A 708 -19.01 -45.96 6.21
N THR A 709 -18.33 -44.83 6.19
CA THR A 709 -18.99 -43.52 6.12
C THR A 709 -19.59 -43.30 4.72
N THR A 710 -20.59 -42.42 4.63
CA THR A 710 -21.08 -41.91 3.34
C THR A 710 -19.91 -41.31 2.56
N LEU A 711 -19.79 -41.64 1.28
CA LEU A 711 -18.77 -41.03 0.42
C LEU A 711 -19.06 -39.53 0.28
N ASN A 712 -18.16 -38.69 0.80
CA ASN A 712 -18.18 -37.26 0.52
C ASN A 712 -17.40 -37.02 -0.78
N THR A 713 -18.11 -36.65 -1.85
CA THR A 713 -17.55 -36.41 -3.19
C THR A 713 -16.88 -35.05 -3.35
N ASN A 714 -16.90 -34.19 -2.35
CA ASN A 714 -16.22 -32.89 -2.41
C ASN A 714 -14.71 -33.10 -2.37
N LEU A 715 -14.01 -32.62 -3.41
CA LEU A 715 -12.59 -32.85 -3.60
C LEU A 715 -11.78 -31.86 -2.76
N VAL A 716 -11.07 -32.37 -1.75
CA VAL A 716 -10.28 -31.57 -0.79
C VAL A 716 -8.90 -32.19 -0.56
N THR A 717 -7.96 -31.41 -0.04
CA THR A 717 -6.61 -31.89 0.38
C THR A 717 -6.47 -32.08 1.89
N SER A 718 -7.49 -31.68 2.66
CA SER A 718 -7.59 -31.87 4.10
C SER A 718 -8.96 -32.44 4.41
N HIS A 719 -8.99 -33.63 4.98
CA HIS A 719 -10.17 -34.48 5.08
C HIS A 719 -10.54 -34.69 6.54
N SER A 720 -11.85 -34.77 6.81
CA SER A 720 -12.36 -35.16 8.11
C SER A 720 -13.66 -35.96 7.97
N GLN A 721 -13.81 -36.99 8.79
CA GLN A 721 -14.96 -37.89 8.83
C GLN A 721 -15.27 -38.28 10.29
N SER A 722 -16.46 -37.91 10.75
CA SER A 722 -16.93 -38.24 12.10
C SER A 722 -17.57 -39.62 12.14
N LEU A 723 -17.12 -40.46 13.07
CA LEU A 723 -17.66 -41.79 13.37
C LEU A 723 -18.56 -41.70 14.61
N SER A 724 -19.74 -42.30 14.55
CA SER A 724 -20.75 -42.23 15.62
C SER A 724 -21.45 -43.57 15.84
N GLY A 725 -22.17 -43.71 16.97
CA GLY A 725 -22.87 -44.95 17.32
C GLY A 725 -21.92 -46.06 17.79
N LEU A 726 -20.70 -45.70 18.19
CA LEU A 726 -19.68 -46.64 18.65
C LEU A 726 -20.00 -47.14 20.06
N THR A 727 -19.50 -48.32 20.41
CA THR A 727 -19.54 -48.83 21.79
C THR A 727 -18.40 -48.22 22.61
N ALA A 728 -18.62 -47.92 23.88
CA ALA A 728 -17.60 -47.36 24.78
C ALA A 728 -16.48 -48.35 25.12
N SER A 729 -15.29 -47.86 25.49
CA SER A 729 -14.15 -48.69 25.92
C SER A 729 -13.77 -49.80 24.92
N THR A 730 -13.98 -49.56 23.62
CA THR A 730 -13.91 -50.56 22.55
C THR A 730 -12.89 -50.13 21.51
N LEU A 731 -12.03 -51.06 21.10
CA LEU A 731 -11.05 -50.86 20.02
C LEU A 731 -11.75 -50.91 18.65
N TYR A 732 -11.46 -49.92 17.81
CA TYR A 732 -11.89 -49.83 16.42
C TYR A 732 -10.67 -49.74 15.50
N HIS A 733 -10.71 -50.53 14.43
CA HIS A 733 -9.85 -50.47 13.25
C HIS A 733 -10.51 -49.58 12.18
N TYR A 734 -9.71 -48.87 11.40
CA TYR A 734 -10.18 -48.06 10.28
C TYR A 734 -9.14 -47.90 9.16
N ARG A 735 -9.62 -47.63 7.94
CA ARG A 735 -8.81 -47.19 6.80
C ARG A 735 -9.52 -46.11 5.98
N LEU A 736 -8.73 -45.39 5.20
CA LEU A 736 -9.12 -44.21 4.45
C LEU A 736 -9.19 -44.52 2.96
N LYS A 737 -10.07 -43.85 2.23
CA LYS A 737 -10.22 -43.91 0.77
C LYS A 737 -10.41 -42.50 0.22
N SER A 738 -9.65 -42.16 -0.80
CA SER A 738 -9.66 -40.84 -1.46
C SER A 738 -9.35 -40.96 -2.94
N LYS A 739 -10.16 -40.30 -3.78
CA LYS A 739 -10.08 -40.33 -5.25
C LYS A 739 -10.07 -38.92 -5.84
N ASP A 740 -9.15 -38.64 -6.76
CA ASP A 740 -9.04 -37.33 -7.42
C ASP A 740 -10.15 -37.05 -8.46
N ALA A 741 -10.06 -35.89 -9.11
CA ALA A 741 -10.98 -35.42 -10.16
C ALA A 741 -10.92 -36.21 -11.48
N ALA A 742 -9.79 -36.85 -11.80
CA ALA A 742 -9.62 -37.70 -12.98
C ALA A 742 -10.14 -39.13 -12.74
N GLY A 743 -10.25 -39.53 -11.46
CA GLY A 743 -10.85 -40.78 -11.00
C GLY A 743 -9.86 -41.80 -10.43
N ASN A 744 -8.61 -41.44 -10.17
CA ASN A 744 -7.63 -42.39 -9.63
C ASN A 744 -7.82 -42.51 -8.10
N LEU A 745 -7.85 -43.75 -7.58
CA LEU A 745 -8.23 -44.04 -6.18
C LEU A 745 -7.03 -44.50 -5.34
N ALA A 746 -6.81 -43.84 -4.21
CA ALA A 746 -5.89 -44.25 -3.16
C ALA A 746 -6.62 -44.82 -1.92
N ILE A 747 -5.94 -45.71 -1.19
CA ILE A 747 -6.46 -46.38 0.01
C ILE A 747 -5.32 -46.48 1.04
N SER A 748 -5.58 -46.15 2.31
CA SER A 748 -4.58 -46.27 3.38
C SER A 748 -4.39 -47.69 3.91
N GLY A 749 -3.32 -47.88 4.70
CA GLY A 749 -3.22 -49.02 5.62
C GLY A 749 -4.23 -48.95 6.78
N ASP A 750 -4.26 -50.01 7.58
CA ASP A 750 -5.05 -50.11 8.81
C ASP A 750 -4.51 -49.17 9.91
N ASN A 751 -5.42 -48.54 10.64
CA ASN A 751 -5.17 -47.64 11.77
C ASN A 751 -6.17 -47.96 12.89
N THR A 752 -5.86 -47.59 14.14
CA THR A 752 -6.71 -47.97 15.29
C THR A 752 -6.93 -46.84 16.28
N PHE A 753 -8.11 -46.83 16.93
CA PHE A 753 -8.39 -46.02 18.12
C PHE A 753 -9.28 -46.79 19.11
N THR A 754 -9.28 -46.41 20.38
CA THR A 754 -10.15 -47.01 21.42
C THR A 754 -11.09 -45.95 21.97
N THR A 755 -12.40 -46.18 21.93
CA THR A 755 -13.40 -45.24 22.48
C THR A 755 -13.24 -45.06 23.98
N SER A 756 -13.48 -43.84 24.46
CA SER A 756 -13.22 -43.46 25.86
C SER A 756 -14.15 -44.13 26.87
N THR A 757 -13.72 -44.20 28.13
CA THR A 757 -14.56 -44.57 29.28
C THR A 757 -15.51 -43.43 29.66
N THR A 758 -16.72 -43.75 30.10
CA THR A 758 -17.77 -42.76 30.43
C THR A 758 -17.58 -42.14 31.83
N SER A 759 -16.76 -41.09 31.98
CA SER A 759 -16.64 -40.30 33.24
C SER A 759 -16.01 -38.90 33.06
N THR A 760 -16.03 -38.05 34.11
CA THR A 760 -16.04 -36.57 34.08
C THR A 760 -14.79 -35.83 34.65
N SER A 761 -14.41 -34.73 33.95
CA SER A 761 -13.92 -33.40 34.42
C SER A 761 -12.69 -33.21 35.35
N SER A 762 -11.71 -32.39 34.91
CA SER A 762 -10.80 -31.47 35.70
C SER A 762 -9.67 -30.93 34.80
N LYS A 763 -9.01 -29.76 35.00
CA LYS A 763 -9.27 -28.48 35.70
C LYS A 763 -8.34 -27.38 35.08
N TYR A 764 -8.57 -26.05 35.06
CA TYR A 764 -9.75 -25.14 35.11
C TYR A 764 -9.30 -23.64 35.26
N GLY A 765 -9.21 -22.81 34.20
CA GLY A 765 -9.01 -21.35 34.30
C GLY A 765 -8.58 -20.60 33.02
N SER A 766 -9.53 -20.20 32.15
CA SER A 766 -9.26 -19.86 30.73
C SER A 766 -8.42 -20.94 30.03
N ASP A 767 -8.85 -22.20 30.20
CA ASP A 767 -8.30 -23.35 29.49
C ASP A 767 -8.32 -23.06 27.97
N ALA A 768 -7.34 -23.59 27.24
CA ALA A 768 -7.23 -23.38 25.79
C ALA A 768 -8.55 -23.72 25.10
N ASN A 769 -9.13 -22.74 24.38
CA ASN A 769 -10.49 -22.78 23.85
C ASN A 769 -10.81 -24.14 23.19
N PRO A 770 -11.71 -24.98 23.75
CA PRO A 770 -11.85 -26.37 23.37
C PRO A 770 -12.39 -26.58 21.95
N THR A 771 -12.86 -25.52 21.29
CA THR A 771 -13.28 -25.52 19.88
C THR A 771 -12.11 -25.44 18.89
N GLY A 772 -10.88 -25.20 19.37
CA GLY A 772 -9.68 -25.01 18.54
C GLY A 772 -9.65 -23.72 17.72
N ASN A 773 -10.58 -22.79 17.93
CA ASN A 773 -10.75 -21.56 17.14
C ASN A 773 -10.36 -20.30 17.94
N PRO A 774 -10.03 -19.17 17.27
CA PRO A 774 -9.67 -17.92 17.95
C PRO A 774 -10.87 -17.30 18.68
N ILE A 775 -10.67 -16.91 19.94
CA ILE A 775 -11.68 -16.17 20.73
C ILE A 775 -11.94 -14.83 20.03
N GLY A 776 -13.21 -14.51 19.75
CA GLY A 776 -13.63 -13.35 18.95
C GLY A 776 -13.65 -13.58 17.42
N GLY A 777 -13.24 -14.77 16.97
CA GLY A 777 -13.23 -15.16 15.56
C GLY A 777 -12.18 -14.40 14.75
N GLY A 778 -12.52 -14.06 13.51
CA GLY A 778 -11.65 -13.38 12.58
C GLY A 778 -10.48 -14.27 12.15
N LYS A 779 -9.28 -13.69 12.12
CA LYS A 779 -8.10 -14.34 11.52
C LYS A 779 -7.75 -15.66 12.24
N GLY A 780 -7.82 -16.76 11.49
CA GLY A 780 -7.58 -18.11 12.00
C GLY A 780 -8.85 -18.88 12.40
N TYR A 781 -10.03 -18.31 12.20
CA TYR A 781 -11.29 -19.04 12.32
C TYR A 781 -11.42 -20.08 11.21
N SER A 782 -11.84 -21.31 11.54
CA SER A 782 -11.79 -22.46 10.64
C SER A 782 -13.13 -22.88 10.03
N LYS A 783 -14.28 -22.49 10.62
CA LYS A 783 -15.62 -22.72 10.04
C LYS A 783 -16.06 -21.60 9.06
N ILE A 784 -15.11 -20.91 8.41
CA ILE A 784 -15.44 -19.90 7.40
C ILE A 784 -16.13 -20.59 6.21
N ILE A 785 -17.23 -20.00 5.74
CA ILE A 785 -17.91 -20.40 4.49
C ILE A 785 -17.13 -19.79 3.32
N SER A 786 -16.91 -20.52 2.23
CA SER A 786 -16.33 -19.93 1.01
C SER A 786 -17.44 -19.32 0.13
N PRO A 787 -17.18 -18.23 -0.63
CA PRO A 787 -18.10 -17.76 -1.67
C PRO A 787 -18.32 -18.80 -2.79
N SER A 788 -17.48 -19.84 -2.89
CA SER A 788 -17.72 -21.02 -3.77
C SER A 788 -18.87 -21.90 -3.30
N ASP A 789 -19.22 -21.83 -2.02
CA ASP A 789 -20.19 -22.72 -1.38
C ASP A 789 -21.59 -22.07 -1.34
N ALA A 790 -21.71 -20.87 -1.93
CA ALA A 790 -22.90 -20.03 -1.86
C ALA A 790 -23.83 -20.26 -3.07
N ASP A 791 -25.11 -20.51 -2.79
CA ASP A 791 -26.17 -20.48 -3.81
C ASP A 791 -26.34 -19.05 -4.37
N HIS A 792 -26.10 -18.03 -3.54
CA HIS A 792 -26.22 -16.62 -3.89
C HIS A 792 -25.05 -15.82 -3.32
N VAL A 793 -24.19 -15.27 -4.19
CA VAL A 793 -23.23 -14.21 -3.81
C VAL A 793 -23.84 -12.85 -4.09
N VAL A 794 -23.82 -11.94 -3.11
CA VAL A 794 -24.49 -10.63 -3.17
C VAL A 794 -23.57 -9.49 -2.72
N SER A 795 -23.67 -8.33 -3.38
CA SER A 795 -22.82 -7.16 -3.12
C SER A 795 -23.61 -5.88 -2.79
N THR A 796 -24.89 -5.84 -3.16
CA THR A 796 -25.77 -4.67 -3.02
C THR A 796 -27.01 -4.97 -2.19
N LYS A 797 -27.67 -3.90 -1.71
CA LYS A 797 -28.95 -3.95 -0.99
C LYS A 797 -30.02 -4.77 -1.75
N THR A 798 -30.17 -4.50 -3.04
CA THR A 798 -31.18 -5.15 -3.89
C THR A 798 -30.92 -6.64 -4.04
N GLU A 799 -29.67 -7.04 -4.26
CA GLU A 799 -29.29 -8.46 -4.37
C GLU A 799 -29.52 -9.20 -3.05
N LEU A 800 -29.06 -8.65 -1.92
CA LEU A 800 -29.23 -9.25 -0.60
C LEU A 800 -30.71 -9.43 -0.22
N LEU A 801 -31.54 -8.41 -0.43
CA LEU A 801 -32.98 -8.50 -0.17
C LEU A 801 -33.68 -9.45 -1.15
N SER A 802 -33.25 -9.51 -2.42
CA SER A 802 -33.80 -10.45 -3.41
C SER A 802 -33.42 -11.90 -3.09
N ALA A 803 -32.20 -12.16 -2.64
CA ALA A 803 -31.74 -13.49 -2.23
C ALA A 803 -32.52 -13.97 -0.99
N LEU A 804 -32.55 -13.17 0.09
CA LEU A 804 -33.24 -13.52 1.33
C LEU A 804 -34.76 -13.69 1.13
N SER A 805 -35.39 -12.82 0.34
CA SER A 805 -36.82 -12.95 0.02
C SER A 805 -37.12 -14.08 -0.97
N GLY A 806 -36.19 -14.43 -1.86
CA GLY A 806 -36.30 -15.56 -2.79
C GLY A 806 -36.12 -16.94 -2.12
N ALA A 807 -35.23 -17.02 -1.12
CA ALA A 807 -34.70 -18.26 -0.57
C ALA A 807 -35.70 -19.39 -0.24
N VAL A 808 -35.36 -20.65 -0.48
CA VAL A 808 -36.22 -21.80 -0.18
C VAL A 808 -36.02 -22.29 1.26
N ALA A 809 -37.01 -22.02 2.11
CA ALA A 809 -37.02 -22.48 3.49
C ALA A 809 -36.91 -24.02 3.57
N GLY A 810 -35.84 -24.51 4.19
CA GLY A 810 -35.54 -25.94 4.30
C GLY A 810 -34.55 -26.49 3.27
N ALA A 811 -34.10 -25.70 2.29
CA ALA A 811 -33.17 -26.17 1.27
C ALA A 811 -31.70 -26.23 1.73
N GLY A 812 -31.32 -25.49 2.78
CA GLY A 812 -29.92 -25.39 3.25
C GLY A 812 -29.16 -24.18 2.69
N GLU A 813 -29.84 -23.29 1.97
CA GLU A 813 -29.23 -22.26 1.11
C GLU A 813 -28.25 -21.33 1.84
N ILE A 814 -27.15 -21.05 1.16
CA ILE A 814 -26.06 -20.19 1.61
C ILE A 814 -26.08 -18.89 0.79
N ILE A 815 -26.39 -17.78 1.49
CA ILE A 815 -26.37 -16.43 0.94
C ILE A 815 -25.10 -15.74 1.46
N TYR A 816 -24.15 -15.51 0.57
CA TYR A 816 -22.85 -14.95 0.87
C TYR A 816 -22.77 -13.48 0.47
N VAL A 817 -22.56 -12.60 1.45
CA VAL A 817 -22.28 -11.19 1.23
C VAL A 817 -20.80 -11.04 0.89
N ASP A 818 -20.46 -10.38 -0.22
CA ASP A 818 -19.06 -10.14 -0.59
C ASP A 818 -18.28 -9.46 0.55
N ASP A 819 -17.05 -9.90 0.77
CA ASP A 819 -16.15 -9.44 1.84
C ASP A 819 -15.93 -7.93 1.87
N ASN A 820 -16.06 -7.25 0.74
CA ASN A 820 -15.89 -5.81 0.57
C ASN A 820 -17.22 -5.06 0.44
N ALA A 821 -18.36 -5.78 0.49
CA ALA A 821 -19.68 -5.17 0.37
C ALA A 821 -19.93 -4.19 1.53
N ASN A 822 -20.55 -3.06 1.20
CA ASN A 822 -20.89 -2.01 2.16
C ASN A 822 -22.37 -1.64 1.98
N ILE A 823 -23.25 -2.52 2.48
CA ILE A 823 -24.68 -2.50 2.20
C ILE A 823 -25.42 -1.68 3.25
N ASP A 824 -25.99 -0.56 2.81
CA ASP A 824 -26.89 0.26 3.62
C ASP A 824 -28.30 -0.34 3.66
N LEU A 825 -28.70 -0.80 4.84
CA LEU A 825 -30.02 -1.32 5.19
C LEU A 825 -30.86 -0.27 5.95
N THR A 826 -30.50 1.02 5.85
CA THR A 826 -31.37 2.14 6.23
C THR A 826 -32.72 2.02 5.51
N GLY A 827 -33.80 2.24 6.27
CA GLY A 827 -35.19 2.03 5.84
C GLY A 827 -35.72 0.60 6.02
N GLU A 828 -34.85 -0.41 6.15
CA GLU A 828 -35.29 -1.81 6.29
C GLU A 828 -35.61 -2.19 7.75
N SER A 829 -36.49 -3.18 7.91
CA SER A 829 -36.82 -3.78 9.19
C SER A 829 -37.28 -5.22 8.99
N ASN A 830 -36.93 -6.08 9.92
CA ASN A 830 -37.41 -7.46 10.02
C ASN A 830 -37.10 -8.28 8.75
N ILE A 831 -35.87 -8.15 8.23
CA ILE A 831 -35.37 -8.90 7.08
C ILE A 831 -35.34 -10.39 7.46
N VAL A 832 -36.01 -11.23 6.67
CA VAL A 832 -36.33 -12.61 7.07
C VAL A 832 -35.19 -13.57 6.70
N LEU A 833 -34.63 -14.23 7.72
CA LEU A 833 -33.76 -15.40 7.57
C LEU A 833 -34.62 -16.66 7.68
N LYS A 834 -34.74 -17.43 6.59
CA LYS A 834 -35.66 -18.58 6.55
C LYS A 834 -35.03 -19.83 7.16
N ALA A 835 -35.85 -20.85 7.46
CA ALA A 835 -35.39 -22.10 8.05
C ALA A 835 -34.24 -22.73 7.24
N ASN A 836 -33.16 -23.15 7.90
CA ASN A 836 -31.96 -23.73 7.29
C ASN A 836 -31.18 -22.79 6.34
N VAL A 837 -31.42 -21.48 6.35
CA VAL A 837 -30.60 -20.52 5.59
C VAL A 837 -29.35 -20.13 6.38
N THR A 838 -28.21 -20.09 5.70
CA THR A 838 -26.99 -19.46 6.20
C THR A 838 -26.81 -18.09 5.54
N LEU A 839 -26.68 -17.03 6.34
CA LEU A 839 -26.20 -15.73 5.89
C LEU A 839 -24.71 -15.63 6.24
N ALA A 840 -23.84 -15.51 5.25
CA ALA A 840 -22.39 -15.65 5.40
C ALA A 840 -21.61 -14.45 4.85
N SER A 841 -20.38 -14.27 5.33
CA SER A 841 -19.28 -13.54 4.66
C SER A 841 -17.93 -13.98 5.23
N GLY A 842 -16.83 -13.47 4.68
CA GLY A 842 -15.49 -14.04 4.87
C GLY A 842 -14.63 -13.43 5.98
N ARG A 843 -15.20 -12.79 7.03
CA ARG A 843 -14.41 -12.17 8.13
C ARG A 843 -13.34 -13.14 8.65
N GLY A 844 -12.08 -12.70 8.61
CA GLY A 844 -10.90 -13.51 8.94
C GLY A 844 -10.14 -14.09 7.74
N THR A 845 -10.71 -14.09 6.54
CA THR A 845 -10.03 -14.47 5.29
C THR A 845 -9.04 -13.38 4.88
N GLY A 846 -7.75 -13.66 4.95
CA GLY A 846 -6.69 -12.69 4.60
C GLY A 846 -6.70 -11.46 5.52
N SER A 847 -7.26 -10.36 5.03
CA SER A 847 -7.48 -9.09 5.76
C SER A 847 -8.97 -8.70 5.85
N SER A 848 -9.88 -9.59 5.48
CA SER A 848 -11.32 -9.33 5.46
C SER A 848 -11.91 -9.10 6.84
N THR A 849 -12.66 -8.00 6.98
CA THR A 849 -13.54 -7.73 8.13
C THR A 849 -14.93 -8.37 7.98
N GLY A 850 -15.20 -9.04 6.86
CA GLY A 850 -16.54 -9.46 6.46
C GLY A 850 -17.36 -8.32 5.87
N GLY A 851 -18.30 -8.67 5.01
CA GLY A 851 -19.23 -7.75 4.37
C GLY A 851 -20.03 -6.95 5.39
N ARG A 852 -20.05 -5.63 5.20
CA ARG A 852 -20.58 -4.65 6.14
C ARG A 852 -22.07 -4.40 5.87
N LEU A 853 -22.91 -4.90 6.75
CA LEU A 853 -24.36 -4.71 6.75
C LEU A 853 -24.73 -3.69 7.83
N PHE A 854 -25.07 -2.46 7.46
CA PHE A 854 -25.32 -1.39 8.43
C PHE A 854 -26.69 -0.73 8.24
N THR A 855 -27.27 -0.17 9.30
CA THR A 855 -28.49 0.64 9.20
C THR A 855 -28.41 1.88 10.09
N THR A 856 -28.89 3.02 9.59
CA THR A 856 -29.06 4.26 10.39
C THR A 856 -30.51 4.45 10.87
N SER A 857 -31.42 3.56 10.45
CA SER A 857 -32.79 3.50 10.94
C SER A 857 -32.88 2.64 12.20
N TYR A 858 -33.99 2.78 12.95
CA TYR A 858 -34.32 1.87 14.04
C TYR A 858 -35.40 0.88 13.57
N PRO A 859 -35.05 -0.39 13.28
CA PRO A 859 -36.03 -1.41 12.93
C PRO A 859 -37.14 -1.55 13.97
N SER A 860 -38.36 -1.81 13.50
CA SER A 860 -39.58 -2.00 14.32
C SER A 860 -39.53 -3.20 15.27
N THR A 861 -38.65 -4.16 15.02
CA THR A 861 -38.30 -5.22 15.97
C THR A 861 -36.82 -5.51 15.86
N ALA A 862 -36.34 -6.00 14.71
CA ALA A 862 -34.93 -6.28 14.51
C ALA A 862 -34.50 -5.97 13.07
N LEU A 863 -33.19 -5.85 12.82
CA LEU A 863 -32.70 -5.82 11.44
C LEU A 863 -32.93 -7.17 10.77
N PHE A 864 -32.51 -8.26 11.41
CA PHE A 864 -32.73 -9.63 10.96
C PHE A 864 -33.64 -10.42 11.92
N ILE A 865 -34.57 -11.19 11.35
CA ILE A 865 -35.47 -12.08 12.08
C ILE A 865 -35.48 -13.49 11.47
N THR A 866 -35.27 -14.51 12.28
CA THR A 866 -35.45 -15.91 11.86
C THR A 866 -36.94 -16.23 11.67
N SER A 867 -37.33 -16.92 10.60
CA SER A 867 -38.69 -17.48 10.43
C SER A 867 -38.74 -19.02 10.57
N GLY A 868 -37.67 -19.63 11.07
CA GLY A 868 -37.59 -21.07 11.28
C GLY A 868 -36.28 -21.48 11.96
N ALA A 869 -36.12 -22.78 12.20
CA ALA A 869 -34.96 -23.36 12.87
C ALA A 869 -33.73 -23.50 11.96
N ASN A 870 -32.58 -23.83 12.56
CA ASN A 870 -31.31 -24.14 11.88
C ASN A 870 -30.76 -22.96 11.05
N VAL A 871 -30.99 -21.72 11.48
CA VAL A 871 -30.40 -20.54 10.83
C VAL A 871 -28.95 -20.37 11.29
N ARG A 872 -28.05 -20.03 10.37
CA ARG A 872 -26.67 -19.62 10.72
C ARG A 872 -26.40 -18.19 10.22
N VAL A 873 -25.75 -17.38 11.03
CA VAL A 873 -25.26 -16.04 10.65
C VAL A 873 -23.77 -15.97 10.94
N THR A 874 -22.94 -15.90 9.90
CA THR A 874 -21.49 -16.11 10.04
C THR A 874 -20.62 -15.11 9.31
N GLY A 875 -19.56 -14.65 9.98
CA GLY A 875 -18.44 -13.92 9.37
C GLY A 875 -18.76 -12.55 8.76
N LEU A 876 -19.79 -11.86 9.24
CA LEU A 876 -20.25 -10.54 8.76
C LEU A 876 -19.80 -9.40 9.69
N ASN A 877 -19.97 -8.15 9.25
CA ASN A 877 -19.92 -6.97 10.11
C ASN A 877 -21.29 -6.28 10.16
N ILE A 878 -22.02 -6.43 11.28
CA ILE A 878 -23.45 -6.08 11.43
C ILE A 878 -23.62 -4.88 12.38
N ILE A 879 -23.95 -3.72 11.81
CA ILE A 879 -23.89 -2.42 12.51
C ILE A 879 -25.27 -1.76 12.64
N GLY A 880 -25.70 -1.54 13.87
CA GLY A 880 -26.92 -0.84 14.25
C GLY A 880 -26.78 0.69 14.27
N PRO A 881 -27.90 1.40 14.45
CA PRO A 881 -27.99 2.84 14.20
C PRO A 881 -27.31 3.72 15.24
N ASN A 882 -27.31 3.31 16.51
CA ASN A 882 -26.78 4.10 17.61
C ASN A 882 -26.65 3.23 18.89
N PRO A 883 -25.45 3.11 19.49
CA PRO A 883 -25.21 2.25 20.65
C PRO A 883 -25.85 2.75 21.96
N THR A 884 -26.28 4.02 22.04
CA THR A 884 -26.71 4.68 23.28
C THR A 884 -28.13 5.29 23.22
N GLN A 885 -28.85 5.16 22.09
CA GLN A 885 -30.15 5.80 21.91
C GLN A 885 -31.23 5.29 22.88
N SER A 886 -31.68 6.18 23.77
CA SER A 886 -32.86 5.93 24.61
C SER A 886 -34.19 5.99 23.82
N GLY A 887 -35.12 5.11 24.18
CA GLY A 887 -36.50 5.08 23.65
C GLY A 887 -36.74 4.13 22.46
N SER A 888 -35.71 3.49 21.91
CA SER A 888 -35.85 2.47 20.86
C SER A 888 -35.55 1.08 21.40
N LEU A 889 -36.40 0.10 21.07
CA LEU A 889 -36.28 -1.31 21.48
C LEU A 889 -35.94 -2.18 20.26
N THR A 890 -34.81 -1.89 19.62
CA THR A 890 -34.41 -2.51 18.34
C THR A 890 -33.17 -3.40 18.48
N HIS A 891 -33.20 -4.54 17.79
CA HIS A 891 -32.24 -5.64 17.93
C HIS A 891 -31.48 -5.88 16.62
N GLY A 892 -30.26 -6.42 16.68
CA GLY A 892 -29.52 -6.84 15.49
C GLY A 892 -30.14 -8.09 14.86
N ILE A 893 -30.07 -9.21 15.59
CA ILE A 893 -30.60 -10.52 15.20
C ILE A 893 -31.64 -10.98 16.24
N TYR A 894 -32.82 -11.39 15.79
CA TYR A 894 -33.92 -11.87 16.64
C TYR A 894 -34.36 -13.30 16.27
N THR A 895 -34.49 -14.17 17.28
CA THR A 895 -35.05 -15.52 17.12
C THR A 895 -36.07 -15.93 18.17
N LYS A 896 -37.02 -16.75 17.72
CA LYS A 896 -37.98 -17.55 18.52
C LYS A 896 -37.97 -19.04 18.13
N TYR A 897 -36.94 -19.46 17.39
CA TYR A 897 -36.83 -20.78 16.78
C TYR A 897 -35.51 -21.44 17.19
N ALA A 898 -35.52 -22.79 17.22
CA ALA A 898 -34.39 -23.56 17.70
C ALA A 898 -33.18 -23.54 16.76
N ASN A 899 -32.00 -23.80 17.32
CA ASN A 899 -30.73 -23.97 16.59
C ASN A 899 -30.37 -22.74 15.73
N LEU A 900 -30.35 -21.54 16.33
CA LEU A 900 -29.68 -20.38 15.72
C LEU A 900 -28.18 -20.43 16.08
N GLU A 901 -27.31 -20.58 15.09
CA GLU A 901 -25.86 -20.44 15.21
C GLU A 901 -25.46 -19.01 14.78
N VAL A 902 -24.77 -18.25 15.64
CA VAL A 902 -24.22 -16.93 15.29
C VAL A 902 -22.74 -16.94 15.61
N ASP A 903 -21.89 -16.85 14.58
CA ASP A 903 -20.46 -17.08 14.76
C ASP A 903 -19.54 -16.25 13.88
N ASN A 904 -18.30 -16.01 14.33
CA ASN A 904 -17.29 -15.29 13.56
C ASN A 904 -17.62 -13.84 13.18
N ASN A 905 -18.77 -13.27 13.61
CA ASN A 905 -19.20 -11.93 13.22
C ASN A 905 -18.53 -10.82 14.04
N GLU A 906 -18.58 -9.61 13.51
CA GLU A 906 -18.51 -8.36 14.26
C GLU A 906 -19.93 -7.79 14.38
N ILE A 907 -20.39 -7.47 15.59
CA ILE A 907 -21.78 -7.00 15.83
C ILE A 907 -21.74 -5.79 16.74
N SER A 908 -22.27 -4.66 16.29
CA SER A 908 -22.20 -3.40 17.05
C SER A 908 -23.33 -2.41 16.82
N GLY A 909 -23.47 -1.40 17.69
CA GLY A 909 -24.37 -0.25 17.49
C GLY A 909 -25.83 -0.48 17.89
N TRP A 910 -26.13 -1.50 18.70
CA TRP A 910 -27.50 -1.92 19.02
C TRP A 910 -27.97 -1.39 20.38
N PRO A 911 -29.01 -0.53 20.44
CA PRO A 911 -29.42 0.12 21.69
C PRO A 911 -30.25 -0.77 22.62
N PHE A 912 -30.77 -1.91 22.16
CA PHE A 912 -31.47 -2.87 23.00
C PHE A 912 -30.64 -4.13 23.22
N ALA A 913 -30.54 -5.00 22.21
CA ALA A 913 -29.65 -6.17 22.22
C ALA A 913 -29.01 -6.42 20.84
N GLY A 914 -27.76 -6.87 20.80
CA GLY A 914 -27.12 -7.33 19.55
C GLY A 914 -27.79 -8.59 19.00
N ILE A 915 -27.97 -9.60 19.86
CA ILE A 915 -28.65 -10.87 19.55
C ILE A 915 -29.72 -11.13 20.62
N TYR A 916 -30.95 -11.47 20.21
CA TYR A 916 -32.09 -11.65 21.10
C TYR A 916 -32.78 -13.00 20.87
N PHE A 917 -32.89 -13.79 21.94
CA PHE A 917 -33.59 -15.07 21.96
C PHE A 917 -34.85 -14.94 22.81
N THR A 918 -35.98 -15.47 22.32
CA THR A 918 -37.24 -15.51 23.07
C THR A 918 -37.82 -16.92 23.16
N SER A 919 -38.91 -17.07 23.91
CA SER A 919 -39.74 -18.29 24.03
C SER A 919 -39.81 -19.09 22.71
N GLY A 920 -39.32 -20.33 22.75
CA GLY A 920 -39.21 -21.24 21.60
C GLY A 920 -37.81 -21.35 20.97
N ALA A 921 -36.87 -20.48 21.34
CA ALA A 921 -35.50 -20.51 20.84
C ALA A 921 -34.59 -21.44 21.67
N TYR A 922 -34.72 -22.75 21.46
CA TYR A 922 -33.88 -23.78 22.07
C TYR A 922 -32.54 -23.95 21.33
N ASN A 923 -31.49 -24.37 22.05
CA ASN A 923 -30.17 -24.69 21.51
C ASN A 923 -29.57 -23.55 20.65
N GLY A 924 -29.76 -22.30 21.06
CA GLY A 924 -29.00 -21.19 20.51
C GLY A 924 -27.51 -21.40 20.75
N TYR A 925 -26.68 -20.95 19.81
CA TYR A 925 -25.23 -21.08 19.90
C TYR A 925 -24.56 -19.80 19.37
N VAL A 926 -24.05 -18.97 20.28
CA VAL A 926 -23.39 -17.69 19.95
C VAL A 926 -21.91 -17.82 20.27
N HIS A 927 -21.05 -17.90 19.25
CA HIS A 927 -19.66 -18.24 19.50
C HIS A 927 -18.63 -17.54 18.59
N HIS A 928 -17.48 -17.15 19.14
CA HIS A 928 -16.38 -16.57 18.36
C HIS A 928 -16.77 -15.28 17.61
N ASN A 929 -17.69 -14.48 18.16
CA ASN A 929 -18.02 -13.15 17.65
C ASN A 929 -17.24 -12.07 18.42
N TYR A 930 -17.03 -10.91 17.80
CA TYR A 930 -16.69 -9.68 18.50
C TYR A 930 -17.96 -8.82 18.61
N ILE A 931 -18.50 -8.69 19.83
CA ILE A 931 -19.77 -8.02 20.10
C ILE A 931 -19.48 -6.76 20.91
N HIS A 932 -19.72 -5.58 20.35
CA HIS A 932 -19.29 -4.33 20.98
C HIS A 932 -20.21 -3.14 20.73
N HIS A 933 -20.07 -2.08 21.54
CA HIS A 933 -20.85 -0.83 21.39
C HIS A 933 -22.37 -1.08 21.48
N SER A 934 -22.81 -1.49 22.66
CA SER A 934 -24.23 -1.59 23.06
C SER A 934 -24.38 -1.04 24.48
N GLN A 935 -24.38 0.30 24.64
CA GLN A 935 -24.13 0.98 25.92
C GLN A 935 -25.34 1.77 26.47
N ARG A 936 -26.52 1.61 25.88
CA ARG A 936 -27.72 2.34 26.30
C ARG A 936 -28.09 2.06 27.75
N GLU A 937 -28.28 3.14 28.52
CA GLU A 937 -28.79 3.11 29.89
C GLU A 937 -30.11 2.31 30.01
N GLY A 938 -30.15 1.42 31.00
CA GLY A 938 -31.29 0.54 31.29
C GLY A 938 -31.48 -0.67 30.35
N TYR A 939 -30.74 -0.77 29.24
CA TYR A 939 -30.74 -1.92 28.32
C TYR A 939 -29.29 -2.21 27.88
N GLY A 940 -28.95 -2.22 26.58
CA GLY A 940 -27.56 -2.30 26.12
C GLY A 940 -26.93 -3.70 26.28
N TYR A 941 -27.59 -4.71 25.75
CA TYR A 941 -27.16 -6.10 25.85
C TYR A 941 -26.32 -6.54 24.63
N GLY A 942 -25.27 -7.33 24.84
CA GLY A 942 -24.61 -8.06 23.76
C GLY A 942 -25.51 -9.18 23.24
N VAL A 943 -25.91 -10.07 24.16
CA VAL A 943 -26.89 -11.14 23.95
C VAL A 943 -27.98 -11.07 25.03
N GLU A 944 -29.23 -11.37 24.70
CA GLU A 944 -30.34 -11.44 25.67
C GLU A 944 -31.17 -12.72 25.53
N LEU A 945 -31.53 -13.31 26.68
CA LEU A 945 -32.53 -14.38 26.82
C LEU A 945 -33.80 -13.85 27.50
N ALA A 946 -34.88 -13.77 26.75
CA ALA A 946 -36.18 -13.35 27.26
C ALA A 946 -36.92 -14.47 28.04
N SER A 947 -38.09 -14.12 28.56
CA SER A 947 -39.03 -15.03 29.23
C SER A 947 -39.47 -16.23 28.36
N GLY A 948 -39.72 -17.37 29.03
CA GLY A 948 -40.24 -18.59 28.43
C GLY A 948 -39.16 -19.60 28.00
N PRO A 949 -39.57 -20.75 27.43
CA PRO A 949 -38.68 -21.89 27.27
C PRO A 949 -37.63 -21.66 26.18
N ASN A 950 -36.36 -21.67 26.56
CA ASN A 950 -35.22 -21.44 25.68
C ASN A 950 -33.94 -22.05 26.27
N SER A 951 -32.92 -22.24 25.42
CA SER A 951 -31.60 -22.67 25.86
C SER A 951 -30.51 -22.09 24.97
N LEU A 952 -29.43 -21.60 25.58
CA LEU A 952 -28.33 -20.93 24.86
C LEU A 952 -26.95 -21.35 25.41
N LEU A 953 -26.03 -21.63 24.49
CA LEU A 953 -24.59 -21.68 24.75
C LEU A 953 -23.91 -20.44 24.16
N VAL A 954 -23.19 -19.69 24.99
CA VAL A 954 -22.36 -18.54 24.58
C VAL A 954 -20.90 -18.83 24.87
N GLU A 955 -20.07 -19.05 23.84
CA GLU A 955 -18.65 -19.34 24.08
C GLU A 955 -17.62 -18.69 23.16
N ALA A 956 -16.44 -18.42 23.72
CA ALA A 956 -15.29 -17.89 22.99
C ALA A 956 -15.55 -16.56 22.24
N ASN A 957 -16.52 -15.75 22.67
CA ASN A 957 -16.74 -14.41 22.13
C ASN A 957 -15.82 -13.38 22.82
N ILE A 958 -15.52 -12.28 22.13
CA ILE A 958 -14.99 -11.05 22.76
C ILE A 958 -16.16 -10.07 22.90
N PHE A 959 -16.32 -9.52 24.11
CA PHE A 959 -17.26 -8.43 24.38
C PHE A 959 -16.49 -7.16 24.78
N ASP A 960 -16.84 -5.99 24.23
CA ASP A 960 -16.30 -4.69 24.68
C ASP A 960 -17.30 -3.52 24.52
N TYR A 961 -17.17 -2.44 25.29
CA TYR A 961 -18.07 -1.27 25.22
C TYR A 961 -19.57 -1.65 25.23
N TYR A 962 -20.05 -2.33 26.28
CA TYR A 962 -21.44 -2.75 26.42
C TYR A 962 -21.99 -2.41 27.81
N ARG A 963 -23.30 -2.51 28.02
CA ARG A 963 -23.88 -2.42 29.37
C ARG A 963 -23.92 -3.79 30.05
N HIS A 964 -24.41 -4.83 29.37
CA HIS A 964 -24.20 -6.24 29.76
C HIS A 964 -23.77 -7.08 28.54
N ALA A 965 -22.82 -8.01 28.72
CA ALA A 965 -22.40 -8.95 27.68
C ALA A 965 -23.51 -9.98 27.40
N ILE A 966 -24.11 -10.49 28.47
CA ILE A 966 -25.34 -11.27 28.46
C ILE A 966 -26.30 -10.76 29.53
N ALA A 967 -27.59 -10.70 29.19
CA ALA A 967 -28.69 -10.59 30.14
C ALA A 967 -29.67 -11.76 29.95
N ALA A 968 -30.30 -12.25 31.02
CA ALA A 968 -31.29 -13.33 30.91
C ALA A 968 -32.37 -13.28 31.99
N VAL A 969 -33.63 -13.47 31.60
CA VAL A 969 -34.80 -13.59 32.49
C VAL A 969 -34.74 -14.90 33.30
N GLY A 970 -35.11 -14.87 34.59
CA GLY A 970 -34.99 -15.99 35.52
C GLY A 970 -36.14 -17.01 35.52
N ASP A 971 -36.79 -17.26 34.39
CA ASP A 971 -37.95 -18.18 34.32
C ASP A 971 -37.52 -19.65 34.25
N ILE A 972 -38.30 -20.53 34.89
CA ILE A 972 -37.94 -21.94 35.20
C ILE A 972 -37.80 -22.87 33.98
N ASP A 973 -37.89 -22.33 32.78
CA ASP A 973 -37.77 -23.03 31.51
C ASP A 973 -36.67 -22.44 30.59
N GLY A 974 -35.98 -21.38 31.03
CA GLY A 974 -34.82 -20.79 30.34
C GLY A 974 -33.47 -21.16 30.97
N SER A 975 -32.61 -21.88 30.22
CA SER A 975 -31.24 -22.25 30.64
C SER A 975 -30.17 -21.53 29.82
N TYR A 976 -29.01 -21.23 30.41
CA TYR A 976 -27.82 -20.88 29.62
C TYR A 976 -26.49 -21.37 30.20
N GLU A 977 -25.53 -21.57 29.29
CA GLU A 977 -24.11 -21.80 29.58
C GLU A 977 -23.27 -20.69 28.91
N PHE A 978 -22.45 -19.99 29.68
CA PHE A 978 -21.63 -18.85 29.26
C PHE A 978 -20.17 -19.12 29.62
N ARG A 979 -19.33 -19.45 28.63
CA ARG A 979 -17.99 -20.00 28.89
C ARG A 979 -16.87 -19.57 27.92
N TYR A 980 -15.62 -19.55 28.39
CA TYR A 980 -14.43 -19.19 27.58
C TYR A 980 -14.50 -17.81 26.89
N ASN A 981 -15.44 -16.93 27.24
CA ASN A 981 -15.56 -15.59 26.65
C ASN A 981 -14.54 -14.63 27.28
N THR A 982 -14.14 -13.60 26.54
CA THR A 982 -13.32 -12.49 27.05
C THR A 982 -14.13 -11.21 27.13
N LEU A 983 -14.27 -10.67 28.33
CA LEU A 983 -15.08 -9.51 28.65
C LEU A 983 -14.14 -8.36 29.00
N LEU A 984 -14.04 -7.36 28.11
CA LEU A 984 -13.10 -6.24 28.26
C LEU A 984 -13.64 -5.15 29.19
N SER A 985 -12.73 -4.27 29.62
CA SER A 985 -12.93 -3.35 30.75
C SER A 985 -13.92 -2.21 30.52
N HIS A 986 -14.35 -1.92 29.29
CA HIS A 986 -15.19 -0.75 28.96
C HIS A 986 -16.70 -0.99 29.18
N THR A 987 -17.05 -1.85 30.13
CA THR A 987 -18.45 -2.10 30.50
C THR A 987 -19.02 -0.94 31.32
N THR A 988 -20.32 -0.65 31.19
CA THR A 988 -20.99 0.46 31.91
C THR A 988 -21.93 0.04 33.04
N ASP A 989 -22.14 -1.26 33.26
CA ASP A 989 -22.95 -1.84 34.36
C ASP A 989 -22.43 -3.27 34.67
N GLY A 990 -23.20 -4.12 35.35
CA GLY A 990 -22.78 -5.48 35.72
C GLY A 990 -22.75 -6.47 34.55
N ALA A 991 -21.57 -6.89 34.11
CA ALA A 991 -21.35 -7.48 32.79
C ALA A 991 -22.15 -8.77 32.45
N ILE A 992 -22.53 -9.57 33.44
CA ILE A 992 -23.34 -10.79 33.26
C ILE A 992 -24.51 -10.69 34.23
N ASP A 993 -25.73 -10.38 33.77
CA ASP A 993 -26.93 -10.25 34.62
C ASP A 993 -27.94 -11.39 34.35
N ARG A 994 -28.09 -12.31 35.31
CA ARG A 994 -29.23 -13.22 35.38
C ARG A 994 -30.26 -12.61 36.32
N HIS A 995 -31.34 -12.10 35.75
CA HIS A 995 -32.49 -11.59 36.49
C HIS A 995 -33.22 -12.71 37.24
N GLY A 996 -34.08 -12.30 38.17
CA GLY A 996 -35.11 -13.13 38.76
C GLY A 996 -36.25 -13.47 37.78
N THR A 997 -37.27 -14.17 38.29
CA THR A 997 -38.49 -14.52 37.54
C THR A 997 -39.18 -13.27 36.98
N SER A 998 -39.70 -13.36 35.76
CA SER A 998 -40.30 -12.25 35.00
C SER A 998 -39.37 -11.03 34.79
N GLY A 999 -38.05 -11.18 34.97
CA GLY A 999 -37.06 -10.10 34.81
C GLY A 999 -36.91 -9.20 36.04
N GLY A 1000 -37.45 -9.61 37.19
CA GLY A 1000 -37.37 -8.84 38.44
C GLY A 1000 -36.19 -9.22 39.34
N ASP A 1001 -36.32 -8.89 40.62
CA ASP A 1001 -35.45 -9.37 41.70
C ASP A 1001 -36.21 -10.44 42.52
N GLY A 1002 -35.57 -11.60 42.72
CA GLY A 1002 -36.15 -12.74 43.43
C GLY A 1002 -36.90 -13.74 42.54
N GLY A 1003 -37.59 -14.68 43.18
CA GLY A 1003 -38.06 -15.88 42.51
C GLY A 1003 -36.88 -16.76 42.07
N TYR A 1004 -37.02 -17.38 40.90
CA TYR A 1004 -35.98 -18.22 40.32
C TYR A 1004 -34.97 -17.42 39.47
N ALA A 1005 -33.77 -17.95 39.32
CA ALA A 1005 -32.73 -17.52 38.38
C ALA A 1005 -32.61 -18.53 37.22
N GLY A 1006 -33.76 -18.89 36.65
CA GLY A 1006 -33.91 -19.85 35.56
C GLY A 1006 -33.65 -21.31 35.93
N TYR A 1007 -33.67 -22.19 34.92
CA TYR A 1007 -33.48 -23.63 35.13
C TYR A 1007 -32.01 -23.97 35.42
N ASP A 1008 -31.14 -23.84 34.41
CA ASP A 1008 -29.68 -23.87 34.57
C ASP A 1008 -29.04 -22.49 34.31
N THR A 1009 -28.02 -22.14 35.09
CA THR A 1009 -27.23 -20.91 34.88
C THR A 1009 -25.75 -21.21 35.11
N LEU A 1010 -25.03 -21.56 34.05
CA LEU A 1010 -23.62 -21.97 34.11
C LEU A 1010 -22.72 -20.87 33.55
N ILE A 1011 -21.80 -20.34 34.36
CA ILE A 1011 -20.89 -19.24 34.01
C ILE A 1011 -19.47 -19.66 34.36
N HIS A 1012 -18.63 -20.02 33.37
CA HIS A 1012 -17.32 -20.59 33.67
C HIS A 1012 -16.18 -20.45 32.66
N HIS A 1013 -14.95 -20.43 33.19
CA HIS A 1013 -13.70 -20.31 32.41
C HIS A 1013 -13.60 -19.01 31.59
N ASN A 1014 -14.42 -18.00 31.87
CA ASN A 1014 -14.37 -16.70 31.19
C ASN A 1014 -13.23 -15.84 31.75
N THR A 1015 -12.68 -14.96 30.90
CA THR A 1015 -11.77 -13.88 31.30
C THR A 1015 -12.59 -12.60 31.46
N VAL A 1016 -12.58 -11.99 32.63
CA VAL A 1016 -13.48 -10.89 33.00
C VAL A 1016 -12.67 -9.70 33.51
N MET A 1017 -12.39 -8.74 32.62
CA MET A 1017 -11.57 -7.55 32.89
C MET A 1017 -12.38 -6.37 33.49
N VAL A 1018 -13.63 -6.62 33.86
CA VAL A 1018 -14.62 -5.62 34.24
C VAL A 1018 -14.43 -5.19 35.70
N THR A 1019 -14.35 -3.89 35.96
CA THR A 1019 -13.97 -3.32 37.29
C THR A 1019 -14.96 -2.32 37.90
N ASN A 1020 -15.98 -1.87 37.16
CA ASN A 1020 -16.95 -0.83 37.59
C ASN A 1020 -17.96 -1.34 38.64
N ASP A 1021 -18.79 -2.32 38.27
CA ASP A 1021 -19.93 -2.80 39.08
C ASP A 1021 -19.78 -4.29 39.44
N TYR A 1022 -20.86 -5.02 39.73
CA TYR A 1022 -20.80 -6.47 39.94
C TYR A 1022 -20.59 -7.19 38.60
N ALA A 1023 -19.43 -7.81 38.38
CA ALA A 1023 -19.09 -8.41 37.10
C ALA A 1023 -19.99 -9.61 36.73
N VAL A 1024 -20.54 -10.30 37.73
CA VAL A 1024 -21.68 -11.23 37.61
C VAL A 1024 -22.75 -10.80 38.62
N SER A 1025 -24.03 -10.84 38.22
CA SER A 1025 -25.18 -10.71 39.12
C SER A 1025 -26.14 -11.87 38.88
N ILE A 1026 -26.54 -12.56 39.95
CA ILE A 1026 -27.57 -13.63 39.92
C ILE A 1026 -28.68 -13.25 40.88
N ARG A 1027 -29.78 -12.72 40.34
CA ARG A 1027 -30.80 -11.96 41.07
C ARG A 1027 -31.99 -12.83 41.50
N GLY A 1028 -31.74 -14.11 41.77
CA GLY A 1028 -32.73 -15.09 42.21
C GLY A 1028 -32.09 -16.46 42.51
N GLN A 1029 -32.91 -17.44 42.89
CA GLN A 1029 -32.43 -18.80 43.19
C GLN A 1029 -32.50 -19.71 41.95
N PRO A 1030 -31.41 -20.38 41.51
CA PRO A 1030 -31.49 -21.35 40.42
C PRO A 1030 -32.52 -22.45 40.70
N TYR A 1031 -33.32 -22.83 39.69
CA TYR A 1031 -34.34 -23.87 39.85
C TYR A 1031 -33.70 -25.27 39.88
N HIS A 1032 -32.78 -25.58 38.96
CA HIS A 1032 -32.08 -26.85 38.89
C HIS A 1032 -30.60 -26.73 39.31
N GLU A 1033 -29.74 -26.08 38.52
CA GLU A 1033 -28.32 -25.86 38.86
C GLU A 1033 -27.83 -24.48 38.41
N GLY A 1034 -27.27 -23.69 39.33
CA GLY A 1034 -26.53 -22.46 38.98
C GLY A 1034 -25.08 -22.61 39.40
N ARG A 1035 -24.12 -22.27 38.54
CA ARG A 1035 -22.68 -22.40 38.84
C ARG A 1035 -21.87 -21.25 38.28
N VAL A 1036 -21.14 -20.55 39.16
CA VAL A 1036 -20.12 -19.57 38.75
C VAL A 1036 -18.76 -20.12 39.16
N TYR A 1037 -17.97 -20.63 38.22
CA TYR A 1037 -16.72 -21.33 38.53
C TYR A 1037 -15.61 -21.13 37.48
N ASN A 1038 -14.35 -21.15 37.91
CA ASN A 1038 -13.16 -21.08 37.04
C ASN A 1038 -13.00 -19.78 36.23
N ASN A 1039 -13.81 -18.75 36.48
CA ASN A 1039 -13.66 -17.47 35.81
C ASN A 1039 -12.47 -16.73 36.41
N TRP A 1040 -11.68 -16.05 35.57
CA TRP A 1040 -10.70 -15.08 36.04
C TRP A 1040 -11.32 -13.70 36.06
N PHE A 1041 -11.40 -13.09 37.23
CA PHE A 1041 -11.77 -11.69 37.42
C PHE A 1041 -10.51 -10.83 37.64
N TYR A 1042 -10.38 -9.76 36.84
CA TYR A 1042 -9.33 -8.74 37.00
C TYR A 1042 -9.65 -7.82 38.19
N ARG A 1043 -9.60 -8.37 39.40
CA ARG A 1043 -9.92 -7.68 40.65
C ARG A 1043 -8.94 -8.08 41.75
N ALA A 1044 -8.72 -7.20 42.72
CA ALA A 1044 -7.79 -7.45 43.82
C ALA A 1044 -8.22 -8.61 44.74
N ASN A 1045 -9.52 -8.87 44.81
CA ASN A 1045 -10.13 -9.98 45.55
C ASN A 1045 -11.55 -10.27 45.00
N SER A 1046 -12.31 -11.09 45.72
CA SER A 1046 -13.70 -11.45 45.40
C SER A 1046 -14.74 -10.35 45.69
N ASP A 1047 -14.38 -9.29 46.40
CA ASP A 1047 -15.35 -8.35 46.95
C ASP A 1047 -16.01 -7.54 45.82
N GLY A 1048 -17.34 -7.62 45.75
CA GLY A 1048 -18.10 -6.99 44.67
C GLY A 1048 -17.88 -7.59 43.28
N ALA A 1049 -17.17 -8.72 43.14
CA ALA A 1049 -17.01 -9.39 41.85
C ALA A 1049 -18.29 -10.12 41.41
N ILE A 1050 -18.99 -10.75 42.35
CA ILE A 1050 -20.24 -11.48 42.12
C ILE A 1050 -21.32 -11.00 43.11
N GLU A 1051 -22.43 -10.49 42.59
CA GLU A 1051 -23.68 -10.26 43.33
C GLU A 1051 -24.57 -11.52 43.29
N ILE A 1052 -25.30 -11.75 44.40
CA ILE A 1052 -26.33 -12.76 44.49
C ILE A 1052 -27.55 -12.22 45.25
N MET A 1053 -28.77 -12.56 44.81
CA MET A 1053 -30.00 -12.38 45.58
C MET A 1053 -30.72 -13.71 45.81
N ASN A 1054 -31.37 -13.86 46.96
CA ASN A 1054 -32.15 -15.05 47.27
C ASN A 1054 -33.54 -15.05 46.58
N TYR A 1055 -34.31 -16.12 46.76
CA TYR A 1055 -35.68 -16.24 46.25
C TYR A 1055 -36.64 -15.10 46.67
N ALA A 1056 -36.33 -14.37 47.74
CA ALA A 1056 -37.10 -13.22 48.21
C ALA A 1056 -36.59 -11.86 47.69
N GLY A 1057 -35.69 -11.85 46.69
CA GLY A 1057 -35.11 -10.62 46.11
C GLY A 1057 -34.18 -9.87 47.07
N THR A 1058 -33.71 -10.52 48.13
CA THR A 1058 -32.80 -9.90 49.10
C THR A 1058 -31.36 -10.22 48.71
N ARG A 1059 -30.51 -9.19 48.57
CA ARG A 1059 -29.06 -9.33 48.36
C ARG A 1059 -28.41 -10.16 49.46
N VAL A 1060 -27.53 -11.09 49.10
CA VAL A 1060 -26.80 -11.98 50.02
C VAL A 1060 -25.30 -11.85 49.78
N ASN A 1061 -24.50 -11.91 50.85
CA ASN A 1061 -23.06 -11.78 50.76
C ASN A 1061 -22.42 -13.03 50.14
N SER A 1062 -21.71 -12.85 49.02
CA SER A 1062 -20.99 -13.90 48.29
C SER A 1062 -19.69 -14.35 48.97
N GLY A 1063 -19.14 -13.56 49.91
CA GLY A 1063 -17.85 -13.81 50.57
C GLY A 1063 -17.83 -14.88 51.67
N SER A 1064 -18.75 -15.85 51.67
CA SER A 1064 -18.76 -16.94 52.67
C SER A 1064 -18.72 -18.32 52.02
N ASN A 1065 -17.81 -19.19 52.51
CA ASN A 1065 -17.68 -20.59 52.07
C ASN A 1065 -18.86 -21.50 52.49
N THR A 1066 -20.00 -20.92 52.84
CA THR A 1066 -21.26 -21.58 53.17
C THR A 1066 -22.31 -21.10 52.19
N ASN A 1067 -22.71 -22.00 51.29
CA ASN A 1067 -23.55 -21.71 50.15
C ASN A 1067 -24.95 -21.22 50.61
N PRO A 1068 -25.29 -19.92 50.46
CA PRO A 1068 -26.39 -19.33 51.23
C PRO A 1068 -27.74 -19.35 50.50
N ILE A 1069 -27.75 -19.83 49.25
CA ILE A 1069 -28.91 -19.93 48.36
C ILE A 1069 -28.90 -21.36 47.78
N PRO A 1070 -30.04 -22.10 47.79
CA PRO A 1070 -30.11 -23.44 47.20
C PRO A 1070 -29.74 -23.45 45.72
N ASN A 1071 -29.20 -24.58 45.25
CA ASN A 1071 -28.91 -24.92 43.85
C ASN A 1071 -27.90 -24.03 43.10
N LEU A 1072 -27.55 -22.85 43.62
CA LEU A 1072 -26.38 -22.07 43.20
C LEU A 1072 -25.11 -22.70 43.80
N TYR A 1073 -23.97 -22.60 43.11
CA TYR A 1073 -22.64 -22.91 43.64
C TYR A 1073 -21.61 -21.92 43.08
N ILE A 1074 -20.70 -21.43 43.92
CA ILE A 1074 -19.60 -20.56 43.51
C ILE A 1074 -18.30 -21.17 44.03
N THR A 1075 -17.44 -21.64 43.12
CA THR A 1075 -16.18 -22.32 43.45
C THR A 1075 -15.08 -21.92 42.47
N ASP A 1076 -13.81 -22.11 42.84
CA ASP A 1076 -12.68 -22.14 41.88
C ASP A 1076 -12.45 -20.89 40.99
N ASN A 1077 -13.11 -19.76 41.24
CA ASN A 1077 -12.87 -18.51 40.50
C ASN A 1077 -11.56 -17.86 40.96
N TRP A 1078 -10.80 -17.30 40.02
CA TRP A 1078 -9.53 -16.61 40.28
C TRP A 1078 -9.74 -15.09 40.34
N TYR A 1079 -9.06 -14.43 41.28
CA TYR A 1079 -9.11 -12.99 41.47
C TYR A 1079 -7.68 -12.45 41.51
N GLY A 1080 -7.30 -11.63 40.54
CA GLY A 1080 -6.00 -10.97 40.52
C GLY A 1080 -5.79 -10.10 39.29
N ALA A 1081 -4.83 -9.17 39.38
CA ALA A 1081 -4.38 -8.37 38.24
C ALA A 1081 -3.50 -9.18 37.26
N THR A 1082 -2.96 -10.32 37.69
CA THR A 1082 -2.32 -11.31 36.81
C THR A 1082 -3.31 -12.41 36.43
N PRO A 1083 -3.23 -12.97 35.21
CA PRO A 1083 -3.92 -14.21 34.87
C PRO A 1083 -3.64 -15.33 35.89
N PRO A 1084 -4.52 -16.33 36.01
CA PRO A 1084 -4.15 -17.61 36.63
C PRO A 1084 -3.00 -18.27 35.85
N PRO A 1085 -2.13 -19.05 36.54
CA PRO A 1085 -0.99 -19.75 35.92
C PRO A 1085 -1.38 -21.06 35.21
#